data_AF-A2FID1-F1
#
_entry.id   AF-A2FID1-F1
#
_cell.length_a   1.000
_cell.length_b   1.000
_cell.length_c   1.000
_cell.angle_alpha   90.00
_cell.angle_beta   90.00
_cell.angle_gamma   90.00
#
_symmetry.space_group_name_H-M   'P 1'
#
loop_
_entity.id
_entity.type
_entity.pdbx_description
1 polymer ?
#
loop_
_entity_poly.entity_id
_entity_poly.type
_entity_poly.pdbx_seq_one_letter_code
_entity_poly.pdbx_strand_id
1 'polypeptide(L)'
;MHASENASSEHSKMLSSAFSATYKYKGLLHSSKIKKLRNMISFLFVYMDSMVPSWYTLHSIISFWRLIQFFGPILCSNYFNFYDRDTYIFKFLNIFSIIWNIVPITYRDQASFYFAIIYFAMFFCFFILLVTASYYYQKRGKIGKAPIYIINIFFSTFGYLMHFPAIEICCEVISKLIAKETTHFSTPFNVVTIILTVITYALYCVFFRTLYSYSFLFRPTSFLCVNGFTQMLIIYSIALIGFFSGINTYLTKIPQGILELLQAVGCLSTFWTCGNSFSLVSFTHTTMFYTHGIFGGLAHTIFAILIFVSVKMSTATVLAWFVVFAVCAFISFFITCRQVNKNLMLLDDINDDNSILHEFSNPKKLMKAAVIGFNYAHPVSIDFSLFKFITQQWPDEPAYWVTFGKFVAIYPEASSLHMFIVRTINQKKFHGTLVKECLAQSMIIFQQREMNLTAELKRKIEKISKETGACKRRLRHIWDQVIQGNIGEMDSAISNAYESILKSDSQFALLLTQYPNNRFIFRSYSRYLYEVKNDAEGYTEVVEQTRKMSRGIQVHSDHAQELGLHAFPLLPVNAWNQAENANKNMMSDMSGSILMTSENEEEFNEQRLEDSRAIKELIDNLKIPSIRMVIAICLIVSIIFFGGAIAMLAVAKTYSSSIRKPAELIDALAFSRYYVSMIPTLSMAYVYNNLSYWPAAINNKLPEYKCTAFKDTSSIPFQLSALLQMQNVESITMNDFREYGRGTEQFDHVRTTIFTDSINYITYNDGIPTNNSKKSLQSAISDFSVCASTIADTKQAITNNTLAQSQFKNPIVNALNVVTVITDSIEHIVSYIYDDINSKNKIFFWCIIGVAIFLLLVFVAIIAISWKRLNNDKTAIYKTLMSLPKNVVSSINENLRQLQKNTDLGGTKTQQSEGERNKQEENLLKIFVTASDSSGTVGDFAQLAIAFVFIMLCSIAYTTILFLLYEKIGTLIKENAPQANNMFGTASYINLLALSVNQIIGVANGHPAVESDSILGLTTQANTVLQTMYDYYNKLKKRSYHTIHLSLPKYN
;
A
#
# COMPACT_ATOMS: atom_id res chain seq x y z
N MET A 1 -10.51 52.75 30.63
CA MET A 1 -9.10 52.37 30.84
C MET A 1 -8.93 51.36 31.98
N HIS A 2 -9.28 51.66 33.23
CA HIS A 2 -9.16 50.68 34.32
C HIS A 2 -9.98 49.37 34.13
N ALA A 3 -11.13 49.43 33.46
CA ALA A 3 -11.92 48.22 33.14
C ALA A 3 -11.32 47.35 32.02
N SER A 4 -10.58 47.93 31.05
CA SER A 4 -9.95 47.16 29.96
C SER A 4 -8.61 46.57 30.38
N GLU A 5 -7.86 47.23 31.28
CA GLU A 5 -6.67 46.67 31.92
C GLU A 5 -7.00 45.56 32.92
N ASN A 6 -8.11 45.69 33.68
CA ASN A 6 -8.57 44.62 34.54
C ASN A 6 -9.09 43.42 33.72
N ALA A 7 -9.78 43.67 32.61
CA ALA A 7 -10.20 42.61 31.70
C ALA A 7 -9.00 41.89 31.06
N SER A 8 -7.96 42.59 30.60
CA SER A 8 -6.76 41.98 30.00
C SER A 8 -5.86 41.28 31.04
N SER A 9 -5.80 41.81 32.26
CA SER A 9 -5.12 41.20 33.40
C SER A 9 -5.79 39.89 33.83
N GLU A 10 -7.11 39.88 33.96
CA GLU A 10 -7.89 38.66 34.23
C GLU A 10 -7.81 37.67 33.06
N HIS A 11 -7.83 38.16 31.81
CA HIS A 11 -7.63 37.37 30.59
C HIS A 11 -6.30 36.60 30.64
N SER A 12 -5.19 37.28 30.99
CA SER A 12 -3.87 36.63 31.07
C SER A 12 -3.73 35.70 32.28
N LYS A 13 -4.34 36.05 33.43
CA LYS A 13 -4.36 35.20 34.64
C LYS A 13 -5.17 33.92 34.40
N MET A 14 -6.28 33.99 33.67
CA MET A 14 -7.15 32.85 33.32
C MET A 14 -6.58 31.96 32.23
N LEU A 15 -5.98 32.53 31.18
CA LEU A 15 -5.17 31.75 30.23
C LEU A 15 -4.09 31.00 31.04
N SER A 16 -3.37 31.67 31.94
CA SER A 16 -2.37 30.99 32.78
C SER A 16 -2.95 29.89 33.69
N SER A 17 -4.19 30.02 34.20
CA SER A 17 -4.80 29.02 35.09
C SER A 17 -5.35 27.81 34.33
N ALA A 18 -5.92 28.01 33.14
CA ALA A 18 -6.27 26.93 32.21
C ALA A 18 -5.00 26.24 31.65
N PHE A 19 -3.94 26.99 31.37
CA PHE A 19 -2.61 26.50 30.99
C PHE A 19 -1.95 25.67 32.11
N SER A 20 -2.15 26.06 33.38
CA SER A 20 -1.56 25.39 34.55
C SER A 20 -2.20 24.03 34.85
N ALA A 21 -3.43 23.74 34.37
CA ALA A 21 -4.04 22.42 34.55
C ALA A 21 -3.29 21.29 33.81
N THR A 22 -2.55 21.61 32.73
CA THR A 22 -1.67 20.65 32.05
C THR A 22 -0.32 20.48 32.78
N TYR A 23 0.08 21.50 33.53
CA TYR A 23 1.26 21.53 34.40
C TYR A 23 0.92 21.41 35.88
N LYS A 24 -0.23 20.79 36.22
CA LYS A 24 -0.79 20.75 37.59
C LYS A 24 0.18 20.20 38.65
N TYR A 25 1.28 19.57 38.22
CA TYR A 25 2.30 19.00 39.07
C TYR A 25 3.72 19.53 38.86
N LYS A 26 3.96 20.66 38.16
CA LYS A 26 5.34 21.20 37.96
C LYS A 26 6.39 20.17 37.50
N GLY A 27 5.98 19.11 36.79
CA GLY A 27 6.87 18.02 36.38
C GLY A 27 7.06 16.85 37.37
N LEU A 28 6.42 16.87 38.55
CA LEU A 28 6.50 15.80 39.56
C LEU A 28 5.79 14.49 39.16
N LEU A 29 4.82 14.55 38.26
CA LEU A 29 4.14 13.37 37.72
C LEU A 29 4.42 13.25 36.22
N HIS A 30 5.15 12.19 35.83
CA HIS A 30 5.37 11.88 34.43
C HIS A 30 4.04 11.57 33.74
N SER A 31 3.62 12.43 32.81
CA SER A 31 2.48 12.14 31.94
C SER A 31 2.75 10.84 31.16
N SER A 32 1.72 9.99 31.01
CA SER A 32 1.84 8.74 30.27
C SER A 32 2.44 8.95 28.87
N LYS A 33 3.26 8.01 28.41
CA LYS A 33 3.92 8.07 27.09
C LYS A 33 2.91 8.28 25.96
N ILE A 34 1.74 7.64 26.05
CA ILE A 34 0.61 7.79 25.11
C ILE A 34 0.10 9.23 25.09
N LYS A 35 -0.05 9.88 26.26
CA LYS A 35 -0.52 11.28 26.33
C LYS A 35 0.49 12.24 25.72
N LYS A 36 1.79 11.99 25.92
CA LYS A 36 2.86 12.78 25.27
C LYS A 36 2.79 12.63 23.75
N LEU A 37 2.76 11.39 23.24
CA LEU A 37 2.67 11.11 21.81
C LEU A 37 1.44 11.76 21.18
N ARG A 38 0.27 11.62 21.81
CA ARG A 38 -0.98 12.22 21.35
C ARG A 38 -0.85 13.74 21.19
N ASN A 39 -0.33 14.42 22.21
CA ASN A 39 -0.15 15.87 22.16
C ASN A 39 0.82 16.28 21.05
N MET A 40 1.92 15.53 20.85
CA MET A 40 2.87 15.79 19.76
C MET A 40 2.20 15.66 18.37
N ILE A 41 1.34 14.65 18.21
CA ILE A 41 0.61 14.43 16.95
C ILE A 41 -0.44 15.53 16.76
N SER A 42 -1.17 15.95 17.80
CA SER A 42 -2.11 17.07 17.71
C SER A 42 -1.42 18.38 17.28
N PHE A 43 -0.23 18.68 17.82
CA PHE A 43 0.55 19.84 17.38
C PHE A 43 1.02 19.73 15.93
N LEU A 44 1.38 18.52 15.47
CA LEU A 44 1.69 18.27 14.07
C LEU A 44 0.48 18.55 13.17
N PHE A 45 -0.71 18.08 13.54
CA PHE A 45 -1.92 18.31 12.74
C PHE A 45 -2.28 19.78 12.60
N VAL A 46 -2.15 20.56 13.67
CA VAL A 46 -2.38 22.00 13.62
C VAL A 46 -1.40 22.68 12.66
N TYR A 47 -0.14 22.28 12.71
CA TYR A 47 0.86 22.77 11.76
C TYR A 47 0.52 22.36 10.32
N MET A 48 0.09 21.11 10.11
CA MET A 48 -0.36 20.63 8.80
C MET A 48 -1.55 21.43 8.28
N ASP A 49 -2.57 21.69 9.11
CA ASP A 49 -3.75 22.46 8.73
C ASP A 49 -3.35 23.85 8.19
N SER A 50 -2.36 24.50 8.82
CA SER A 50 -1.87 25.82 8.39
C SER A 50 -0.95 25.82 7.16
N MET A 51 -0.32 24.68 6.84
CA MET A 51 0.74 24.61 5.81
C MET A 51 0.32 23.86 4.56
N VAL A 52 -0.68 22.98 4.66
CA VAL A 52 -1.12 22.14 3.55
C VAL A 52 -2.31 22.81 2.85
N PRO A 53 -2.29 22.98 1.52
CA PRO A 53 -3.48 23.31 0.76
C PRO A 53 -4.61 22.32 1.07
N SER A 54 -5.80 22.86 1.25
CA SER A 54 -7.01 22.14 1.66
C SER A 54 -7.53 21.07 0.69
N TRP A 55 -7.05 21.05 -0.57
CA TRP A 55 -7.39 20.05 -1.61
C TRP A 55 -8.88 19.69 -1.70
N TYR A 56 -9.77 20.69 -1.72
CA TYR A 56 -11.21 20.48 -1.75
C TYR A 56 -11.67 19.53 -2.87
N THR A 57 -11.09 19.63 -4.07
CA THR A 57 -11.40 18.73 -5.20
C THR A 57 -11.10 17.27 -4.90
N LEU A 58 -9.98 16.98 -4.22
CA LEU A 58 -9.61 15.62 -3.82
C LEU A 58 -10.67 15.06 -2.87
N HIS A 59 -11.07 15.84 -1.85
CA HIS A 59 -12.09 15.40 -0.90
C HIS A 59 -13.47 15.18 -1.54
N SER A 60 -13.83 15.97 -2.56
CA SER A 60 -15.06 15.74 -3.34
C SER A 60 -14.99 14.44 -4.14
N ILE A 61 -13.88 14.16 -4.83
CA ILE A 61 -13.68 12.89 -5.57
C ILE A 61 -13.75 11.69 -4.62
N ILE A 62 -13.09 11.77 -3.46
CA ILE A 62 -13.11 10.69 -2.47
C ILE A 62 -14.50 10.52 -1.85
N SER A 63 -15.25 11.61 -1.63
CA SER A 63 -16.64 11.52 -1.17
C SER A 63 -17.51 10.80 -2.20
N PHE A 64 -17.35 11.11 -3.48
CA PHE A 64 -18.04 10.39 -4.55
C PHE A 64 -17.68 8.90 -4.59
N TRP A 65 -16.39 8.57 -4.47
CA TRP A 65 -15.95 7.16 -4.41
C TRP A 65 -16.55 6.44 -3.18
N ARG A 66 -16.53 7.06 -2.00
CA ARG A 66 -17.15 6.47 -0.81
C ARG A 66 -18.66 6.29 -0.97
N LEU A 67 -19.36 7.19 -1.67
CA LEU A 67 -20.76 6.96 -2.02
C LEU A 67 -20.92 5.67 -2.83
N ILE A 68 -20.05 5.43 -3.81
CA ILE A 68 -20.05 4.17 -4.57
C ILE A 68 -19.80 2.96 -3.64
N GLN A 69 -18.96 3.08 -2.61
CA GLN A 69 -18.77 2.03 -1.61
C GLN A 69 -19.99 1.78 -0.71
N PHE A 70 -20.86 2.77 -0.52
CA PHE A 70 -22.15 2.58 0.16
C PHE A 70 -23.19 1.92 -0.74
N PHE A 71 -23.24 2.27 -2.03
CA PHE A 71 -24.27 1.77 -2.95
C PHE A 71 -23.90 0.45 -3.65
N GLY A 72 -22.63 0.23 -3.98
CA GLY A 72 -22.13 -0.96 -4.68
C GLY A 72 -22.53 -2.28 -4.01
N PRO A 73 -22.39 -2.43 -2.67
CA PRO A 73 -22.73 -3.67 -1.97
C PRO A 73 -24.21 -4.02 -1.99
N ILE A 74 -25.09 -3.03 -2.23
CA ILE A 74 -26.54 -3.25 -2.35
C ILE A 74 -26.85 -4.14 -3.56
N LEU A 75 -26.00 -4.20 -4.58
CA LEU A 75 -26.20 -5.08 -5.73
C LEU A 75 -25.97 -6.57 -5.42
N CYS A 76 -25.49 -6.89 -4.20
CA CYS A 76 -25.21 -8.25 -3.72
C CYS A 76 -24.34 -9.06 -4.70
N SER A 77 -23.34 -8.40 -5.31
CA SER A 77 -22.61 -8.92 -6.47
C SER A 77 -21.92 -10.27 -6.26
N ASN A 78 -21.57 -10.60 -5.02
CA ASN A 78 -20.82 -11.83 -4.70
C ASN A 78 -21.74 -12.98 -4.30
N TYR A 79 -23.07 -12.78 -4.27
CA TYR A 79 -23.99 -13.80 -3.75
C TYR A 79 -24.26 -14.84 -4.83
N PHE A 80 -23.66 -16.02 -4.69
CA PHE A 80 -23.81 -17.13 -5.66
C PHE A 80 -25.23 -17.71 -5.71
N ASN A 81 -26.06 -17.43 -4.70
CA ASN A 81 -27.48 -17.80 -4.72
C ASN A 81 -28.31 -16.93 -5.69
N PHE A 82 -27.83 -15.74 -6.05
CA PHE A 82 -28.50 -14.83 -7.00
C PHE A 82 -27.91 -14.88 -8.40
N TYR A 83 -26.59 -14.93 -8.50
CA TYR A 83 -25.85 -14.84 -9.76
C TYR A 83 -25.05 -16.12 -10.01
N ASP A 84 -25.41 -16.85 -11.06
CA ASP A 84 -24.63 -18.01 -11.51
C ASP A 84 -23.33 -17.54 -12.18
N ARG A 85 -22.22 -18.23 -11.92
CA ARG A 85 -20.86 -17.84 -12.37
C ARG A 85 -20.71 -17.73 -13.89
N ASP A 86 -21.51 -18.48 -14.64
CA ASP A 86 -21.43 -18.54 -16.11
C ASP A 86 -22.25 -17.44 -16.80
N THR A 87 -23.03 -16.66 -16.05
CA THR A 87 -23.90 -15.62 -16.62
C THR A 87 -23.14 -14.35 -17.00
N TYR A 88 -23.62 -13.68 -18.06
CA TYR A 88 -23.09 -12.37 -18.47
C TYR A 88 -23.22 -11.32 -17.35
N ILE A 89 -24.26 -11.40 -16.53
CA ILE A 89 -24.49 -10.50 -15.39
C ILE A 89 -23.37 -10.66 -14.36
N PHE A 90 -23.03 -11.90 -14.00
CA PHE A 90 -21.95 -12.14 -13.05
C PHE A 90 -20.62 -11.62 -13.60
N LYS A 91 -20.32 -11.82 -14.89
CA LYS A 91 -19.11 -11.25 -15.52
C LYS A 91 -19.09 -9.72 -15.48
N PHE A 92 -20.22 -9.07 -15.75
CA PHE A 92 -20.37 -7.62 -15.64
C PHE A 92 -20.15 -7.14 -14.20
N LEU A 93 -20.85 -7.73 -13.23
CA LEU A 93 -20.72 -7.39 -11.82
C LEU A 93 -19.32 -7.67 -11.28
N ASN A 94 -18.65 -8.71 -11.76
CA ASN A 94 -17.27 -9.03 -11.40
C ASN A 94 -16.32 -7.87 -11.77
N ILE A 95 -16.44 -7.33 -12.99
CA ILE A 95 -15.64 -6.18 -13.46
C ILE A 95 -16.09 -4.91 -12.74
N PHE A 96 -17.40 -4.67 -12.64
CA PHE A 96 -17.96 -3.46 -12.05
C PHE A 96 -17.61 -3.34 -10.56
N SER A 97 -17.50 -4.47 -9.84
CA SER A 97 -17.13 -4.52 -8.43
C SER A 97 -15.77 -3.93 -8.10
N ILE A 98 -14.86 -3.82 -9.08
CA ILE A 98 -13.54 -3.19 -8.90
C ILE A 98 -13.69 -1.75 -8.39
N ILE A 99 -14.76 -1.05 -8.78
CA ILE A 99 -14.97 0.34 -8.40
C ILE A 99 -15.16 0.50 -6.88
N TRP A 100 -15.88 -0.42 -6.20
CA TRP A 100 -16.06 -0.33 -4.74
C TRP A 100 -15.13 -1.24 -3.93
N ASN A 101 -14.68 -2.36 -4.51
CA ASN A 101 -13.93 -3.39 -3.81
C ASN A 101 -12.44 -3.48 -4.18
N ILE A 102 -11.98 -2.75 -5.20
CA ILE A 102 -10.61 -2.77 -5.74
C ILE A 102 -10.23 -4.12 -6.39
N VAL A 103 -10.61 -5.24 -5.77
CA VAL A 103 -10.36 -6.60 -6.23
C VAL A 103 -11.63 -7.21 -6.84
N PRO A 104 -11.59 -7.69 -8.09
CA PRO A 104 -12.71 -8.38 -8.70
C PRO A 104 -13.07 -9.67 -7.95
N ILE A 105 -14.38 -9.95 -7.84
CA ILE A 105 -15.01 -11.06 -7.10
C ILE A 105 -14.30 -12.40 -7.32
N THR A 106 -14.00 -12.77 -8.57
CA THR A 106 -13.40 -14.07 -8.91
C THR A 106 -12.00 -14.28 -8.33
N TYR A 107 -11.27 -13.19 -8.07
CA TYR A 107 -9.87 -13.24 -7.63
C TYR A 107 -9.68 -12.91 -6.15
N ARG A 108 -10.77 -12.62 -5.41
CA ARG A 108 -10.69 -12.21 -4.00
C ARG A 108 -10.06 -13.25 -3.10
N ASP A 109 -10.37 -14.52 -3.32
CA ASP A 109 -9.78 -15.61 -2.54
C ASP A 109 -8.26 -15.69 -2.70
N GLN A 110 -7.79 -15.61 -3.95
CA GLN A 110 -6.38 -15.66 -4.30
C GLN A 110 -5.64 -14.40 -3.82
N ALA A 111 -6.31 -13.25 -3.84
CA ALA A 111 -5.76 -11.97 -3.44
C ALA A 111 -5.83 -11.71 -1.92
N SER A 112 -6.65 -12.45 -1.17
CA SER A 112 -6.98 -12.15 0.24
C SER A 112 -5.75 -11.97 1.13
N PHE A 113 -4.83 -12.93 1.10
CA PHE A 113 -3.58 -12.89 1.88
C PHE A 113 -2.67 -11.72 1.45
N TYR A 114 -2.45 -11.56 0.14
CA TYR A 114 -1.59 -10.50 -0.39
C TYR A 114 -2.16 -9.12 -0.08
N PHE A 115 -3.47 -8.94 -0.24
CA PHE A 115 -4.17 -7.69 0.04
C PHE A 115 -4.07 -7.32 1.52
N ALA A 116 -4.26 -8.26 2.44
CA ALA A 116 -4.12 -7.99 3.88
C ALA A 116 -2.70 -7.60 4.28
N ILE A 117 -1.67 -8.23 3.70
CA ILE A 117 -0.27 -7.85 3.94
C ILE A 117 0.00 -6.44 3.42
N ILE A 118 -0.43 -6.12 2.20
CA ILE A 118 -0.26 -4.79 1.61
C ILE A 118 -0.99 -3.74 2.46
N TYR A 119 -2.23 -4.03 2.86
CA TYR A 119 -3.03 -3.17 3.72
C TYR A 119 -2.33 -2.93 5.06
N PHE A 120 -1.87 -3.97 5.75
CA PHE A 120 -1.12 -3.82 7.00
C PHE A 120 0.18 -3.04 6.82
N ALA A 121 1.02 -3.41 5.85
CA ALA A 121 2.31 -2.78 5.61
C ALA A 121 2.13 -1.29 5.30
N MET A 122 1.14 -0.94 4.49
CA MET A 122 0.82 0.44 4.13
C MET A 122 0.40 1.26 5.37
N PHE A 123 -0.52 0.76 6.20
CA PHE A 123 -0.92 1.47 7.43
C PHE A 123 0.18 1.50 8.49
N PHE A 124 1.02 0.46 8.57
CA PHE A 124 2.17 0.41 9.46
C PHE A 124 3.23 1.45 9.08
N CYS A 125 3.60 1.52 7.80
CA CYS A 125 4.48 2.58 7.27
C CYS A 125 3.91 3.97 7.52
N PHE A 126 2.59 4.13 7.33
CA PHE A 126 1.89 5.38 7.62
C PHE A 126 2.03 5.78 9.11
N PHE A 127 1.78 4.88 10.06
CA PHE A 127 1.93 5.18 11.49
C PHE A 127 3.39 5.49 11.87
N ILE A 128 4.37 4.80 11.29
CA ILE A 128 5.80 5.13 11.49
C ILE A 128 6.09 6.54 10.97
N LEU A 129 5.63 6.87 9.76
CA LEU A 129 5.82 8.20 9.18
C LEU A 129 5.19 9.29 10.06
N LEU A 130 3.98 9.05 10.58
CA LEU A 130 3.29 10.00 11.45
C LEU A 130 4.05 10.23 12.77
N VAL A 131 4.48 9.15 13.43
CA VAL A 131 5.23 9.24 14.71
C VAL A 131 6.60 9.88 14.51
N THR A 132 7.32 9.51 13.46
CA THR A 132 8.63 10.09 13.14
C THR A 132 8.52 11.56 12.75
N ALA A 133 7.56 11.93 11.91
CA ALA A 133 7.27 13.32 11.58
C ALA A 133 6.90 14.12 12.82
N SER A 134 6.05 13.59 13.69
CA SER A 134 5.64 14.25 14.93
C SER A 134 6.82 14.46 15.90
N TYR A 135 7.69 13.46 16.05
CA TYR A 135 8.91 13.57 16.84
C TYR A 135 9.90 14.59 16.25
N TYR A 136 10.06 14.58 14.93
CA TYR A 136 10.92 15.53 14.23
C TYR A 136 10.38 16.96 14.34
N TYR A 137 9.06 17.16 14.19
CA TYR A 137 8.41 18.44 14.38
C TYR A 137 8.61 18.98 15.79
N GLN A 138 8.47 18.14 16.82
CA GLN A 138 8.67 18.59 18.20
C GLN A 138 10.12 19.04 18.45
N LYS A 139 11.11 18.40 17.83
CA LYS A 139 12.52 18.78 17.96
C LYS A 139 12.92 19.97 17.10
N ARG A 140 12.44 20.03 15.86
CA ARG A 140 12.91 20.95 14.82
C ARG A 140 11.92 22.07 14.45
N GLY A 141 10.70 22.07 14.99
CA GLY A 141 9.69 23.13 14.78
C GLY A 141 9.21 23.32 13.34
N LYS A 142 9.85 22.67 12.37
CA LYS A 142 9.52 22.62 10.95
C LYS A 142 9.76 21.20 10.45
N ILE A 143 8.95 20.80 9.47
CA ILE A 143 9.19 19.59 8.68
C ILE A 143 9.24 20.01 7.20
N GLY A 144 10.00 19.27 6.39
CA GLY A 144 9.94 19.44 4.94
C GLY A 144 8.51 19.25 4.40
N LYS A 145 8.19 19.90 3.28
CA LYS A 145 6.84 19.88 2.69
C LYS A 145 6.38 18.46 2.31
N ALA A 146 7.28 17.62 1.80
CA ALA A 146 6.95 16.27 1.29
C ALA A 146 6.24 15.33 2.30
N PRO A 147 6.78 15.05 3.51
CA PRO A 147 6.11 14.17 4.47
C PRO A 147 4.75 14.72 4.94
N ILE A 148 4.60 16.05 5.07
CA ILE A 148 3.34 16.70 5.43
C ILE A 148 2.29 16.44 4.34
N TYR A 149 2.67 16.61 3.07
CA TYR A 149 1.80 16.29 1.93
C TYR A 149 1.41 14.82 1.88
N ILE A 150 2.37 13.90 2.06
CA ILE A 150 2.11 12.46 2.03
C ILE A 150 1.13 12.06 3.14
N ILE A 151 1.32 12.55 4.36
CA ILE A 151 0.42 12.27 5.48
C ILE A 151 -0.99 12.78 5.18
N ASN A 152 -1.13 14.00 4.62
CA ASN A 152 -2.45 14.55 4.30
C ASN A 152 -3.14 13.77 3.16
N ILE A 153 -2.43 13.41 2.09
CA ILE A 153 -3.00 12.60 0.99
C ILE A 153 -3.48 11.26 1.54
N PHE A 154 -2.67 10.61 2.38
CA PHE A 154 -3.00 9.32 2.95
C PHE A 154 -4.31 9.37 3.76
N PHE A 155 -4.45 10.36 4.64
CA PHE A 155 -5.70 10.57 5.39
C PHE A 155 -6.89 10.86 4.50
N SER A 156 -6.67 11.68 3.47
CA SER A 156 -7.72 12.14 2.58
C SER A 156 -8.22 11.04 1.64
N THR A 157 -7.42 10.00 1.38
CA THR A 157 -7.68 8.94 0.38
C THR A 157 -7.73 7.55 1.01
N PHE A 158 -6.59 6.87 1.15
CA PHE A 158 -6.45 5.48 1.61
C PHE A 158 -7.05 5.25 2.99
N GLY A 159 -6.93 6.23 3.90
CA GLY A 159 -7.52 6.19 5.23
C GLY A 159 -9.06 6.14 5.25
N TYR A 160 -9.74 6.45 4.15
CA TYR A 160 -11.19 6.24 4.03
C TYR A 160 -11.53 5.05 3.12
N LEU A 161 -10.82 4.89 2.00
CA LEU A 161 -11.22 3.95 0.94
C LEU A 161 -10.86 2.49 1.23
N MET A 162 -9.77 2.22 1.95
CA MET A 162 -9.22 0.86 2.07
C MET A 162 -9.92 -0.01 3.11
N HIS A 163 -10.61 0.58 4.08
CA HIS A 163 -11.23 -0.17 5.18
C HIS A 163 -12.38 -1.07 4.71
N PHE A 164 -13.23 -0.54 3.83
CA PHE A 164 -14.35 -1.28 3.26
C PHE A 164 -13.92 -2.57 2.52
N PRO A 165 -13.06 -2.51 1.48
CA PRO A 165 -12.65 -3.71 0.74
C PRO A 165 -11.87 -4.70 1.61
N ALA A 166 -11.06 -4.21 2.56
CA ALA A 166 -10.32 -5.06 3.48
C ALA A 166 -11.27 -5.89 4.37
N ILE A 167 -12.30 -5.26 4.92
CA ILE A 167 -13.27 -5.93 5.78
C ILE A 167 -14.13 -6.89 4.95
N GLU A 168 -14.59 -6.50 3.77
CA GLU A 168 -15.42 -7.37 2.93
C GLU A 168 -14.66 -8.65 2.53
N ILE A 169 -13.43 -8.53 2.02
CA ILE A 169 -12.59 -9.69 1.65
C ILE A 169 -12.30 -10.56 2.87
N CYS A 170 -11.99 -9.94 4.02
CA CYS A 170 -11.76 -10.67 5.27
C CYS A 170 -13.00 -11.47 5.71
N CYS A 171 -14.18 -10.86 5.65
CA CYS A 171 -15.44 -11.51 6.02
C CYS A 171 -15.87 -12.58 5.00
N GLU A 172 -15.51 -12.44 3.74
CA GLU A 172 -15.69 -13.46 2.71
C GLU A 172 -14.86 -14.72 3.02
N VAL A 173 -13.60 -14.55 3.44
CA VAL A 173 -12.76 -15.67 3.91
C VAL A 173 -13.37 -16.33 5.16
N ILE A 174 -13.89 -15.54 6.11
CA ILE A 174 -14.61 -16.07 7.29
C ILE A 174 -15.84 -16.87 6.84
N SER A 175 -16.62 -16.36 5.88
CA SER A 175 -17.80 -17.04 5.34
C SER A 175 -17.44 -18.42 4.77
N LYS A 176 -16.35 -18.52 3.98
CA LYS A 176 -15.86 -19.81 3.46
C LYS A 176 -15.47 -20.79 4.55
N LEU A 177 -14.75 -20.32 5.57
CA LEU A 177 -14.34 -21.15 6.70
C LEU A 177 -15.56 -21.70 7.46
N ILE A 178 -16.61 -20.88 7.65
CA ILE A 178 -17.87 -21.30 8.28
C ILE A 178 -18.61 -22.31 7.39
N ALA A 179 -18.66 -22.06 6.08
CA ALA A 179 -19.32 -22.93 5.10
C ALA A 179 -18.55 -24.24 4.83
N LYS A 180 -17.34 -24.39 5.38
CA LYS A 180 -16.41 -25.52 5.11
C LYS A 180 -16.07 -25.66 3.62
N GLU A 181 -16.11 -24.55 2.89
CA GLU A 181 -15.69 -24.46 1.49
C GLU A 181 -14.17 -24.44 1.38
N THR A 182 -13.63 -24.88 0.25
CA THR A 182 -12.18 -24.88 0.02
C THR A 182 -11.66 -23.45 -0.12
N THR A 183 -10.69 -23.09 0.73
CA THR A 183 -9.97 -21.81 0.66
C THR A 183 -8.67 -21.98 -0.10
N HIS A 184 -8.28 -20.98 -0.90
CA HIS A 184 -7.02 -21.01 -1.64
C HIS A 184 -5.77 -21.15 -0.74
N PHE A 185 -5.75 -20.48 0.41
CA PHE A 185 -4.68 -20.59 1.39
C PHE A 185 -5.05 -21.53 2.54
N SER A 186 -4.05 -22.11 3.22
CA SER A 186 -4.28 -22.98 4.37
C SER A 186 -4.88 -22.21 5.55
N THR A 187 -5.61 -22.93 6.41
CA THR A 187 -6.33 -22.35 7.55
C THR A 187 -5.47 -21.42 8.42
N PRO A 188 -4.21 -21.75 8.77
CA PRO A 188 -3.34 -20.85 9.53
C PRO A 188 -3.11 -19.49 8.83
N PHE A 189 -2.85 -19.47 7.51
CA PHE A 189 -2.65 -18.22 6.77
C PHE A 189 -3.91 -17.36 6.73
N ASN A 190 -5.09 -17.98 6.60
CA ASN A 190 -6.36 -17.26 6.65
C ASN A 190 -6.61 -16.66 8.03
N VAL A 191 -6.31 -17.37 9.11
CA VAL A 191 -6.42 -16.84 10.48
C VAL A 191 -5.50 -15.64 10.69
N VAL A 192 -4.24 -15.72 10.23
CA VAL A 192 -3.30 -14.58 10.29
C VAL A 192 -3.84 -13.37 9.50
N THR A 193 -4.36 -13.60 8.30
CA THR A 193 -4.96 -12.57 7.44
C THR A 193 -6.11 -11.83 8.14
N ILE A 194 -6.99 -12.59 8.80
CA ILE A 194 -8.13 -12.04 9.55
C ILE A 194 -7.64 -11.20 10.72
N ILE A 195 -6.73 -11.75 11.55
CA ILE A 195 -6.18 -11.05 12.72
C ILE A 195 -5.52 -9.74 12.29
N LEU A 196 -4.70 -9.78 11.24
CA LEU A 196 -3.97 -8.61 10.74
C LEU A 196 -4.92 -7.51 10.27
N THR A 197 -5.98 -7.88 9.53
CA THR A 197 -6.98 -6.93 9.01
C THR A 197 -7.77 -6.28 10.15
N VAL A 198 -8.24 -7.08 11.11
CA VAL A 198 -9.01 -6.60 12.27
C VAL A 198 -8.17 -5.70 13.17
N ILE A 199 -6.92 -6.08 13.47
CA ILE A 199 -6.00 -5.25 14.28
C ILE A 199 -5.73 -3.91 13.58
N THR A 200 -5.45 -3.93 12.28
CA THR A 200 -5.17 -2.71 11.51
C THR A 200 -6.36 -1.76 11.51
N TYR A 201 -7.57 -2.28 11.25
CA TYR A 201 -8.80 -1.50 11.29
C TYR A 201 -9.10 -0.95 12.69
N ALA A 202 -8.94 -1.76 13.74
CA ALA A 202 -9.16 -1.34 15.12
C ALA A 202 -8.17 -0.24 15.54
N LEU A 203 -6.88 -0.40 15.22
CA LEU A 203 -5.85 0.62 15.46
C LEU A 203 -6.18 1.92 14.75
N TYR A 204 -6.60 1.86 13.47
CA TYR A 204 -7.02 3.04 12.74
C TYR A 204 -8.27 3.69 13.36
N CYS A 205 -9.28 2.92 13.77
CA CYS A 205 -10.47 3.48 14.42
C CYS A 205 -10.15 4.19 15.74
N VAL A 206 -9.27 3.61 16.57
CA VAL A 206 -8.81 4.24 17.81
C VAL A 206 -8.05 5.52 17.49
N PHE A 207 -7.16 5.48 16.51
CA PHE A 207 -6.43 6.65 16.03
C PHE A 207 -7.38 7.75 15.56
N PHE A 208 -8.29 7.44 14.62
CA PHE A 208 -9.19 8.38 13.98
C PHE A 208 -10.14 9.00 15.00
N ARG A 209 -10.69 8.21 15.94
CA ARG A 209 -11.54 8.68 17.03
C ARG A 209 -10.80 9.61 18.00
N THR A 210 -9.54 9.32 18.32
CA THR A 210 -8.83 10.05 19.38
C THR A 210 -8.14 11.32 18.92
N LEU A 211 -7.76 11.40 17.64
CA LEU A 211 -6.88 12.45 17.13
C LEU A 211 -7.48 13.27 15.98
N TYR A 212 -8.31 12.68 15.13
CA TYR A 212 -8.69 13.30 13.86
C TYR A 212 -10.17 13.74 13.81
N SER A 213 -11.08 12.84 14.19
CA SER A 213 -12.53 13.02 14.04
C SER A 213 -13.11 14.17 14.87
N TYR A 214 -12.65 14.33 16.12
CA TYR A 214 -13.08 15.44 16.95
C TYR A 214 -12.26 16.69 16.64
N SER A 215 -12.71 17.45 15.64
CA SER A 215 -12.15 18.77 15.33
C SER A 215 -13.14 19.89 15.61
N PHE A 216 -12.63 20.91 16.28
CA PHE A 216 -13.27 22.19 16.52
C PHE A 216 -13.17 23.12 15.30
N LEU A 217 -12.29 22.82 14.34
CA LEU A 217 -12.22 23.47 13.02
C LEU A 217 -13.07 22.71 11.99
N PHE A 218 -13.50 23.40 10.92
CA PHE A 218 -14.16 22.77 9.77
C PHE A 218 -13.12 22.22 8.78
N ARG A 219 -12.34 21.22 9.22
CA ARG A 219 -11.30 20.62 8.39
C ARG A 219 -11.88 19.99 7.12
N PRO A 220 -11.30 20.25 5.94
CA PRO A 220 -11.73 19.63 4.70
C PRO A 220 -11.54 18.12 4.81
N THR A 221 -12.66 17.40 4.78
CA THR A 221 -12.70 15.95 4.90
C THR A 221 -13.80 15.39 4.02
N SER A 222 -13.66 14.13 3.62
CA SER A 222 -14.74 13.46 2.90
C SER A 222 -15.96 13.28 3.81
N PHE A 223 -17.14 13.65 3.31
CA PHE A 223 -18.38 13.80 4.09
C PHE A 223 -18.19 14.68 5.33
N LEU A 224 -17.85 15.95 5.11
CA LEU A 224 -17.68 16.94 6.17
C LEU A 224 -18.91 16.98 7.10
N CYS A 225 -18.65 16.75 8.39
CA CYS A 225 -19.65 16.76 9.46
C CYS A 225 -19.38 17.90 10.45
N VAL A 226 -20.45 18.45 11.04
CA VAL A 226 -20.40 19.42 12.13
C VAL A 226 -19.83 18.75 13.38
N ASN A 227 -20.28 17.54 13.71
CA ASN A 227 -19.81 16.77 14.86
C ASN A 227 -18.97 15.56 14.44
N GLY A 228 -17.81 15.38 15.07
CA GLY A 228 -16.93 14.22 14.88
C GLY A 228 -17.63 12.89 15.16
N PHE A 229 -18.58 12.85 16.10
CA PHE A 229 -19.35 11.63 16.38
C PHE A 229 -20.06 11.08 15.12
N THR A 230 -20.66 11.95 14.30
CA THR A 230 -21.33 11.52 13.06
C THR A 230 -20.31 10.98 12.05
N GLN A 231 -19.13 11.57 11.96
CA GLN A 231 -18.07 11.09 11.08
C GLN A 231 -17.58 9.68 11.48
N MET A 232 -17.49 9.38 12.78
CA MET A 232 -17.22 8.03 13.28
C MET A 232 -18.33 7.05 12.90
N LEU A 233 -19.60 7.46 13.04
CA LEU A 233 -20.73 6.62 12.66
C LEU A 233 -20.67 6.24 11.18
N ILE A 234 -20.34 7.19 10.29
CA ILE A 234 -20.20 6.92 8.85
C ILE A 234 -19.12 5.85 8.58
N ILE A 235 -17.97 5.90 9.25
CA ILE A 235 -16.90 4.89 9.12
C ILE A 235 -17.37 3.52 9.64
N TYR A 236 -18.06 3.50 10.77
CA TYR A 236 -18.60 2.25 11.31
C TYR A 236 -19.69 1.66 10.43
N SER A 237 -20.57 2.49 9.86
CA SER A 237 -21.63 2.06 8.95
C SER A 237 -21.07 1.40 7.69
N ILE A 238 -20.06 1.99 7.05
CA ILE A 238 -19.49 1.38 5.83
C ILE A 238 -18.74 0.08 6.15
N ALA A 239 -18.03 0.01 7.27
CA ALA A 239 -17.38 -1.21 7.74
C ALA A 239 -18.39 -2.32 8.04
N LEU A 240 -19.52 -1.98 8.65
CA LEU A 240 -20.61 -2.91 8.95
C LEU A 240 -21.29 -3.42 7.68
N ILE A 241 -21.46 -2.57 6.66
CA ILE A 241 -21.94 -3.01 5.33
C ILE A 241 -20.94 -3.99 4.70
N GLY A 242 -19.63 -3.69 4.74
CA GLY A 242 -18.60 -4.61 4.24
C GLY A 242 -18.59 -5.94 5.00
N PHE A 243 -18.79 -5.91 6.32
CA PHE A 243 -18.89 -7.09 7.17
C PHE A 243 -20.06 -8.00 6.76
N PHE A 244 -21.27 -7.45 6.63
CA PHE A 244 -22.45 -8.24 6.25
C PHE A 244 -22.38 -8.73 4.79
N SER A 245 -21.94 -7.87 3.86
CA SER A 245 -21.74 -8.25 2.46
C SER A 245 -20.75 -9.41 2.31
N GLY A 246 -19.63 -9.35 3.03
CA GLY A 246 -18.62 -10.41 2.98
C GLY A 246 -19.10 -11.71 3.63
N ILE A 247 -19.67 -11.65 4.84
CA ILE A 247 -20.08 -12.85 5.58
C ILE A 247 -21.22 -13.61 4.88
N ASN A 248 -22.09 -12.91 4.15
CA ASN A 248 -23.22 -13.52 3.43
C ASN A 248 -22.85 -14.30 2.18
N THR A 249 -21.60 -14.21 1.71
CA THR A 249 -21.20 -14.72 0.38
C THR A 249 -21.38 -16.23 0.21
N TYR A 250 -20.96 -17.04 1.18
CA TYR A 250 -20.92 -18.52 1.11
C TYR A 250 -21.88 -19.21 2.09
N LEU A 251 -22.74 -18.46 2.79
CA LEU A 251 -23.66 -19.04 3.76
C LEU A 251 -24.84 -19.75 3.08
N THR A 252 -25.44 -20.69 3.81
CA THR A 252 -26.67 -21.38 3.39
C THR A 252 -27.86 -20.40 3.39
N LYS A 253 -28.94 -20.77 2.67
CA LYS A 253 -30.08 -19.89 2.37
C LYS A 253 -30.70 -19.23 3.61
N ILE A 254 -30.89 -19.98 4.70
CA ILE A 254 -31.58 -19.49 5.90
C ILE A 254 -30.73 -18.44 6.65
N PRO A 255 -29.46 -18.73 7.04
CA PRO A 255 -28.57 -17.72 7.62
C PRO A 255 -28.38 -16.50 6.73
N GLN A 256 -28.22 -16.70 5.42
CA GLN A 256 -28.03 -15.61 4.47
C GLN A 256 -29.25 -14.67 4.43
N GLY A 257 -30.47 -15.22 4.35
CA GLY A 257 -31.70 -14.42 4.36
C GLY A 257 -31.90 -13.63 5.66
N ILE A 258 -31.56 -14.21 6.83
CA ILE A 258 -31.65 -13.53 8.13
C ILE A 258 -30.65 -12.36 8.21
N LEU A 259 -29.40 -12.60 7.79
CA LEU A 259 -28.37 -11.56 7.80
C LEU A 259 -28.66 -10.45 6.80
N GLU A 260 -29.30 -10.74 5.68
CA GLU A 260 -29.76 -9.74 4.73
C GLU A 260 -30.86 -8.83 5.33
N LEU A 261 -31.79 -9.39 6.12
CA LEU A 261 -32.75 -8.58 6.88
C LEU A 261 -32.07 -7.71 7.94
N LEU A 262 -31.05 -8.25 8.63
CA LEU A 262 -30.23 -7.45 9.56
C LEU A 262 -29.49 -6.32 8.84
N GLN A 263 -29.01 -6.56 7.62
CA GLN A 263 -28.39 -5.54 6.78
C GLN A 263 -29.40 -4.47 6.33
N ALA A 264 -30.65 -4.85 6.05
CA ALA A 264 -31.73 -3.90 5.78
C ALA A 264 -31.98 -2.97 6.98
N VAL A 265 -32.05 -3.52 8.20
CA VAL A 265 -32.14 -2.72 9.44
C VAL A 265 -30.91 -1.84 9.62
N GLY A 266 -29.71 -2.37 9.31
CA GLY A 266 -28.47 -1.61 9.29
C GLY A 266 -28.55 -0.38 8.39
N CYS A 267 -28.98 -0.54 7.14
CA CYS A 267 -29.15 0.56 6.18
C CYS A 267 -30.18 1.59 6.68
N LEU A 268 -31.34 1.15 7.20
CA LEU A 268 -32.34 2.04 7.80
C LEU A 268 -31.83 2.74 9.08
N SER A 269 -30.92 2.13 9.84
CA SER A 269 -30.30 2.78 10.99
C SER A 269 -29.37 3.92 10.56
N THR A 270 -28.70 3.81 9.40
CA THR A 270 -27.87 4.89 8.84
C THR A 270 -28.72 6.10 8.41
N PHE A 271 -29.92 5.85 7.86
CA PHE A 271 -30.92 6.88 7.58
C PHE A 271 -31.28 7.68 8.84
N TRP A 272 -31.58 6.96 9.93
CA TRP A 272 -32.01 7.58 11.18
C TRP A 272 -30.89 8.33 11.89
N THR A 273 -29.69 7.76 11.92
CA THR A 273 -28.58 8.31 12.72
C THR A 273 -27.83 9.44 11.99
N CYS A 274 -27.52 9.25 10.70
CA CYS A 274 -26.71 10.20 9.93
C CYS A 274 -27.56 11.22 9.16
N GLY A 275 -28.63 10.76 8.49
CA GLY A 275 -29.52 11.64 7.70
C GLY A 275 -30.37 12.55 8.59
N ASN A 276 -31.08 12.00 9.58
CA ASN A 276 -32.00 12.78 10.40
C ASN A 276 -31.32 13.83 11.30
N SER A 277 -30.05 13.62 11.65
CA SER A 277 -29.31 14.55 12.49
C SER A 277 -28.87 15.84 11.77
N PHE A 278 -28.94 15.91 10.43
CA PHE A 278 -28.46 17.05 9.62
C PHE A 278 -27.06 17.55 10.01
N SER A 279 -26.22 16.63 10.48
CA SER A 279 -24.84 16.91 10.92
C SER A 279 -23.88 17.02 9.72
N LEU A 280 -24.30 16.60 8.52
CA LEU A 280 -23.56 16.79 7.28
C LEU A 280 -23.76 18.21 6.75
N VAL A 281 -22.67 18.88 6.41
CA VAL A 281 -22.69 20.27 5.94
C VAL A 281 -23.34 20.39 4.55
N SER A 282 -23.02 19.46 3.65
CA SER A 282 -23.56 19.49 2.27
C SER A 282 -24.97 18.90 2.19
N PHE A 283 -25.88 19.67 1.60
CA PHE A 283 -27.24 19.23 1.25
C PHE A 283 -27.25 17.96 0.38
N THR A 284 -26.36 17.89 -0.61
CA THR A 284 -26.24 16.76 -1.53
C THR A 284 -25.85 15.48 -0.78
N HIS A 285 -24.89 15.57 0.15
CA HIS A 285 -24.48 14.41 0.94
C HIS A 285 -25.63 13.90 1.83
N THR A 286 -26.35 14.80 2.52
CA THR A 286 -27.52 14.42 3.33
C THR A 286 -28.58 13.68 2.50
N THR A 287 -28.89 14.19 1.30
CA THR A 287 -29.84 13.56 0.38
C THR A 287 -29.38 12.17 -0.08
N MET A 288 -28.08 12.00 -0.34
CA MET A 288 -27.53 10.69 -0.72
C MET A 288 -27.58 9.67 0.42
N PHE A 289 -27.33 10.07 1.68
CA PHE A 289 -27.48 9.17 2.83
C PHE A 289 -28.95 8.77 3.06
N TYR A 290 -29.90 9.68 2.83
CA TYR A 290 -31.32 9.33 2.83
C TYR A 290 -31.66 8.33 1.72
N THR A 291 -31.12 8.55 0.53
CA THR A 291 -31.29 7.64 -0.61
C THR A 291 -30.74 6.27 -0.27
N HIS A 292 -29.51 6.18 0.27
CA HIS A 292 -28.87 4.93 0.66
C HIS A 292 -29.71 4.16 1.68
N GLY A 293 -30.22 4.82 2.71
CA GLY A 293 -30.98 4.14 3.74
C GLY A 293 -32.36 3.64 3.27
N ILE A 294 -33.10 4.44 2.49
CA ILE A 294 -34.40 4.02 1.91
C ILE A 294 -34.20 2.91 0.87
N PHE A 295 -33.32 3.16 -0.10
CA PHE A 295 -33.05 2.22 -1.19
C PHE A 295 -32.44 0.92 -0.66
N GLY A 296 -31.41 1.00 0.18
CA GLY A 296 -30.76 -0.17 0.78
C GLY A 296 -31.69 -0.96 1.68
N GLY A 297 -32.52 -0.30 2.49
CA GLY A 297 -33.54 -0.96 3.30
C GLY A 297 -34.56 -1.74 2.47
N LEU A 298 -35.07 -1.14 1.39
CA LEU A 298 -35.99 -1.81 0.45
C LEU A 298 -35.30 -2.95 -0.31
N ALA A 299 -34.10 -2.70 -0.83
CA ALA A 299 -33.34 -3.66 -1.63
C ALA A 299 -33.00 -4.92 -0.84
N HIS A 300 -32.37 -4.78 0.32
CA HIS A 300 -32.00 -5.93 1.16
C HIS A 300 -33.23 -6.69 1.68
N THR A 301 -34.36 -6.00 1.93
CA THR A 301 -35.62 -6.68 2.31
C THR A 301 -36.15 -7.53 1.16
N ILE A 302 -36.15 -7.00 -0.07
CA ILE A 302 -36.59 -7.73 -1.27
C ILE A 302 -35.62 -8.88 -1.57
N PHE A 303 -34.31 -8.67 -1.45
CA PHE A 303 -33.32 -9.73 -1.62
C PHE A 303 -33.49 -10.85 -0.59
N ALA A 304 -33.76 -10.54 0.67
CA ALA A 304 -34.08 -11.58 1.66
C ALA A 304 -35.28 -12.43 1.24
N ILE A 305 -36.36 -11.82 0.75
CA ILE A 305 -37.54 -12.53 0.23
C ILE A 305 -37.16 -13.42 -0.96
N LEU A 306 -36.37 -12.90 -1.91
CA LEU A 306 -35.92 -13.65 -3.08
C LEU A 306 -35.04 -14.86 -2.71
N ILE A 307 -34.19 -14.73 -1.68
CA ILE A 307 -33.38 -15.84 -1.14
C ILE A 307 -34.28 -16.93 -0.56
N PHE A 308 -35.29 -16.56 0.23
CA PHE A 308 -36.23 -17.55 0.80
C PHE A 308 -37.05 -18.28 -0.29
N VAL A 309 -37.46 -17.56 -1.34
CA VAL A 309 -38.20 -18.15 -2.48
C VAL A 309 -37.27 -18.85 -3.49
N SER A 310 -35.94 -18.69 -3.35
CA SER A 310 -34.92 -19.26 -4.24
C SER A 310 -35.03 -18.82 -5.71
N VAL A 311 -35.39 -17.55 -5.93
CA VAL A 311 -35.48 -16.96 -7.28
C VAL A 311 -34.14 -16.37 -7.69
N LYS A 312 -33.62 -16.78 -8.86
CA LYS A 312 -32.38 -16.24 -9.43
C LYS A 312 -32.61 -14.88 -10.10
N MET A 313 -31.56 -14.05 -10.15
CA MET A 313 -31.64 -12.70 -10.74
C MET A 313 -31.47 -12.71 -12.27
N SER A 314 -32.28 -11.90 -12.95
CA SER A 314 -32.21 -11.67 -14.40
C SER A 314 -31.55 -10.32 -14.73
N THR A 315 -31.20 -10.10 -16.00
CA THR A 315 -30.67 -8.80 -16.47
C THR A 315 -31.70 -7.69 -16.29
N ALA A 316 -32.96 -7.96 -16.62
CA ALA A 316 -34.07 -7.03 -16.50
C ALA A 316 -34.28 -6.56 -15.06
N THR A 317 -34.11 -7.46 -14.08
CA THR A 317 -34.24 -7.11 -12.65
C THR A 317 -33.13 -6.20 -12.15
N VAL A 318 -31.89 -6.36 -12.63
CA VAL A 318 -30.79 -5.44 -12.29
C VAL A 318 -31.02 -4.04 -12.88
N LEU A 319 -31.54 -3.95 -14.11
CA LEU A 319 -31.91 -2.67 -14.71
C LEU A 319 -33.08 -2.00 -13.99
N ALA A 320 -34.09 -2.77 -13.57
CA ALA A 320 -35.19 -2.26 -12.78
C ALA A 320 -34.71 -1.65 -11.44
N TRP A 321 -33.67 -2.21 -10.82
CA TRP A 321 -33.09 -1.65 -9.61
C TRP A 321 -32.51 -0.24 -9.78
N PHE A 322 -31.92 0.07 -10.94
CA PHE A 322 -31.46 1.44 -11.23
C PHE A 322 -32.62 2.44 -11.32
N VAL A 323 -33.78 2.00 -11.82
CA VAL A 323 -35.00 2.82 -11.84
C VAL A 323 -35.52 3.04 -10.41
N VAL A 324 -35.59 1.99 -9.59
CA VAL A 324 -36.00 2.11 -8.19
C VAL A 324 -35.04 3.01 -7.40
N PHE A 325 -33.74 2.92 -7.66
CA PHE A 325 -32.74 3.82 -7.10
C PHE A 325 -33.03 5.28 -7.46
N ALA A 326 -33.29 5.59 -8.73
CA ALA A 326 -33.62 6.94 -9.18
C ALA A 326 -34.90 7.48 -8.51
N VAL A 327 -35.93 6.64 -8.37
CA VAL A 327 -37.17 7.00 -7.64
C VAL A 327 -36.89 7.28 -6.16
N CYS A 328 -36.10 6.42 -5.49
CA CYS A 328 -35.73 6.63 -4.09
C CYS A 328 -34.90 7.91 -3.90
N ALA A 329 -34.03 8.24 -4.86
CA ALA A 329 -33.25 9.47 -4.86
C ALA A 329 -34.14 10.71 -4.98
N PHE A 330 -35.13 10.65 -5.88
CA PHE A 330 -36.12 11.71 -6.05
C PHE A 330 -36.95 11.91 -4.77
N ILE A 331 -37.48 10.83 -4.19
CA ILE A 331 -38.22 10.89 -2.91
C ILE A 331 -37.35 11.48 -1.80
N SER A 332 -36.09 11.04 -1.71
CA SER A 332 -35.13 11.54 -0.71
C SER A 332 -34.88 13.03 -0.85
N PHE A 333 -34.78 13.55 -2.08
CA PHE A 333 -34.65 14.99 -2.34
C PHE A 333 -35.82 15.78 -1.76
N PHE A 334 -37.07 15.35 -2.02
CA PHE A 334 -38.26 16.01 -1.44
C PHE A 334 -38.31 15.91 0.08
N ILE A 335 -37.90 14.77 0.66
CA ILE A 335 -37.82 14.61 2.12
C ILE A 335 -36.82 15.63 2.70
N THR A 336 -35.63 15.75 2.11
CA THR A 336 -34.62 16.72 2.57
C THR A 336 -35.15 18.15 2.45
N CYS A 337 -35.71 18.54 1.29
CA CYS A 337 -36.28 19.87 1.08
C CYS A 337 -37.39 20.18 2.09
N ARG A 338 -38.34 19.25 2.30
CA ARG A 338 -39.42 19.42 3.26
C ARG A 338 -38.90 19.60 4.68
N GLN A 339 -37.86 18.86 5.08
CA GLN A 339 -37.27 19.01 6.40
C GLN A 339 -36.51 20.33 6.57
N VAL A 340 -35.78 20.78 5.55
CA VAL A 340 -35.12 22.09 5.57
C VAL A 340 -36.17 23.19 5.71
N ASN A 341 -37.18 23.22 4.85
CA ASN A 341 -38.22 24.25 4.87
C ASN A 341 -38.98 24.26 6.20
N LYS A 342 -39.33 23.09 6.76
CA LYS A 342 -39.98 23.00 8.07
C LYS A 342 -39.14 23.58 9.20
N ASN A 343 -37.81 23.42 9.16
CA ASN A 343 -36.93 23.98 10.18
C ASN A 343 -36.64 25.47 9.95
N LEU A 344 -36.63 25.94 8.69
CA LEU A 344 -36.52 27.37 8.39
C LEU A 344 -37.79 28.12 8.81
N MET A 345 -38.99 27.61 8.50
CA MET A 345 -40.25 28.19 9.00
C MET A 345 -40.29 28.26 10.53
N LEU A 346 -39.79 27.21 11.21
CA LEU A 346 -39.66 27.23 12.66
C LEU A 346 -38.73 28.34 13.17
N LEU A 347 -37.66 28.65 12.42
CA LEU A 347 -36.76 29.75 12.77
C LEU A 347 -37.37 31.12 12.48
N ASP A 348 -38.19 31.25 11.43
CA ASP A 348 -38.98 32.46 11.14
C ASP A 348 -39.98 32.71 12.28
N ASP A 349 -40.73 31.67 12.71
CA ASP A 349 -41.66 31.76 13.83
C ASP A 349 -40.96 32.21 15.14
N ILE A 350 -39.77 31.67 15.42
CA ILE A 350 -38.95 32.06 16.58
C ILE A 350 -38.45 33.51 16.47
N ASN A 351 -38.13 33.97 15.26
CA ASN A 351 -37.69 35.34 15.02
C ASN A 351 -38.82 36.34 15.29
N ASP A 352 -40.05 35.97 14.93
CA ASP A 352 -41.25 36.79 15.14
C ASP A 352 -41.72 36.75 16.59
N ASP A 353 -41.67 35.58 17.25
CA ASP A 353 -42.00 35.42 18.68
C ASP A 353 -41.01 34.48 19.41
N ASN A 354 -40.16 35.08 20.26
CA ASN A 354 -39.20 34.36 21.10
C ASN A 354 -39.87 33.49 22.19
N SER A 355 -41.15 33.71 22.52
CA SER A 355 -41.86 32.95 23.56
C SER A 355 -42.00 31.46 23.20
N ILE A 356 -42.06 31.17 21.89
CA ILE A 356 -42.14 29.83 21.30
C ILE A 356 -40.97 28.93 21.74
N LEU A 357 -39.80 29.52 22.00
CA LEU A 357 -38.62 28.77 22.47
C LEU A 357 -38.88 28.03 23.79
N HIS A 358 -39.68 28.61 24.68
CA HIS A 358 -39.97 28.02 26.00
C HIS A 358 -40.94 26.84 25.93
N GLU A 359 -41.69 26.68 24.83
CA GLU A 359 -42.62 25.56 24.63
C GLU A 359 -41.89 24.29 24.14
N PHE A 360 -40.66 24.41 23.64
CA PHE A 360 -39.92 23.28 23.08
C PHE A 360 -39.17 22.46 24.15
N SER A 361 -39.58 21.20 24.34
CA SER A 361 -38.88 20.27 25.25
C SER A 361 -37.76 19.44 24.59
N ASN A 362 -37.65 19.41 23.26
CA ASN A 362 -36.70 18.54 22.55
C ASN A 362 -35.46 19.31 22.02
N PRO A 363 -34.30 19.22 22.71
CA PRO A 363 -33.10 19.97 22.36
C PRO A 363 -32.48 19.55 21.02
N LYS A 364 -32.63 18.28 20.61
CA LYS A 364 -32.04 17.79 19.35
C LYS A 364 -32.70 18.43 18.14
N LYS A 365 -34.01 18.70 18.22
CA LYS A 365 -34.76 19.36 17.14
C LYS A 365 -34.35 20.83 17.01
N LEU A 366 -34.20 21.54 18.13
CA LEU A 366 -33.72 22.93 18.14
C LEU A 366 -32.27 23.04 17.66
N MET A 367 -31.38 22.14 18.10
CA MET A 367 -29.99 22.10 17.62
C MET A 367 -29.92 21.85 16.11
N LYS A 368 -30.75 20.93 15.61
CA LYS A 368 -30.88 20.69 14.16
C LYS A 368 -31.34 21.94 13.42
N ALA A 369 -32.36 22.63 13.93
CA ALA A 369 -32.81 23.89 13.35
C ALA A 369 -31.69 24.94 13.35
N ALA A 370 -30.94 25.07 14.45
CA ALA A 370 -29.81 26.00 14.55
C ALA A 370 -28.70 25.73 13.53
N VAL A 371 -28.33 24.46 13.32
CA VAL A 371 -27.33 24.08 12.29
C VAL A 371 -27.84 24.37 10.88
N ILE A 372 -29.12 24.09 10.59
CA ILE A 372 -29.74 24.42 9.30
C ILE A 372 -29.80 25.94 9.11
N GLY A 373 -30.14 26.70 10.14
CA GLY A 373 -30.14 28.16 10.12
C GLY A 373 -28.76 28.72 9.80
N PHE A 374 -27.69 28.15 10.35
CA PHE A 374 -26.31 28.51 9.97
C PHE A 374 -25.99 28.17 8.51
N ASN A 375 -26.43 27.02 8.00
CA ASN A 375 -26.24 26.66 6.58
C ASN A 375 -26.86 27.68 5.62
N TYR A 376 -28.01 28.25 5.97
CA TYR A 376 -28.74 29.22 5.15
C TYR A 376 -28.61 30.67 5.63
N ALA A 377 -27.67 30.95 6.55
CA ALA A 377 -27.42 32.29 7.09
C ALA A 377 -28.66 32.99 7.70
N HIS A 378 -29.52 32.25 8.41
CA HIS A 378 -30.70 32.80 9.07
C HIS A 378 -30.34 33.72 10.26
N PRO A 379 -30.97 34.91 10.42
CA PRO A 379 -30.60 35.92 11.42
C PRO A 379 -30.50 35.40 12.86
N VAL A 380 -31.51 34.65 13.33
CA VAL A 380 -31.57 34.05 14.68
C VAL A 380 -30.38 33.11 14.97
N SER A 381 -29.87 32.43 13.94
CA SER A 381 -28.71 31.55 14.10
C SER A 381 -27.41 32.35 14.14
N ILE A 382 -27.25 33.36 13.27
CA ILE A 382 -26.06 34.21 13.21
C ILE A 382 -25.84 35.03 14.49
N ASP A 383 -26.91 35.54 15.13
CA ASP A 383 -26.81 36.25 16.43
C ASP A 383 -26.51 35.32 17.62
N PHE A 384 -26.42 34.01 17.37
CA PHE A 384 -26.17 32.97 18.36
C PHE A 384 -27.22 32.90 19.49
N SER A 385 -28.35 33.62 19.40
CA SER A 385 -29.39 33.67 20.42
C SER A 385 -29.98 32.29 20.69
N LEU A 386 -30.26 31.51 19.63
CA LEU A 386 -30.74 30.14 19.72
C LEU A 386 -29.75 29.20 20.42
N PHE A 387 -28.44 29.34 20.15
CA PHE A 387 -27.41 28.54 20.83
C PHE A 387 -27.26 28.90 22.31
N LYS A 388 -27.37 30.19 22.66
CA LYS A 388 -27.40 30.66 24.04
C LYS A 388 -28.61 30.07 24.78
N PHE A 389 -29.79 30.09 24.19
CA PHE A 389 -31.00 29.49 24.77
C PHE A 389 -30.84 27.98 25.02
N ILE A 390 -30.38 27.21 24.02
CA ILE A 390 -30.18 25.76 24.15
C ILE A 390 -29.18 25.44 25.28
N THR A 391 -28.09 26.20 25.38
CA THR A 391 -27.05 25.95 26.39
C THR A 391 -27.42 26.43 27.80
N GLN A 392 -28.38 27.35 27.92
CA GLN A 392 -28.98 27.76 29.20
C GLN A 392 -30.00 26.74 29.70
N GLN A 393 -30.88 26.25 28.82
CA GLN A 393 -31.94 25.32 29.18
C GLN A 393 -31.42 23.88 29.40
N TRP A 394 -30.41 23.45 28.64
CA TRP A 394 -29.76 22.14 28.79
C TRP A 394 -28.26 22.29 29.08
N PRO A 395 -27.90 22.76 30.28
CA PRO A 395 -26.55 23.15 30.64
C PRO A 395 -25.57 21.97 30.71
N ASP A 396 -26.03 20.74 30.91
CA ASP A 396 -25.19 19.59 31.27
C ASP A 396 -24.67 18.79 30.07
N GLU A 397 -25.18 19.05 28.86
CA GLU A 397 -24.79 18.31 27.66
C GLU A 397 -23.56 18.96 26.98
N PRO A 398 -22.39 18.32 26.98
CA PRO A 398 -21.15 18.91 26.44
C PRO A 398 -21.19 19.07 24.92
N ALA A 399 -21.95 18.24 24.20
CA ALA A 399 -22.05 18.30 22.74
C ALA A 399 -22.63 19.64 22.24
N TYR A 400 -23.57 20.22 22.97
CA TYR A 400 -24.18 21.51 22.60
C TYR A 400 -23.21 22.67 22.78
N TRP A 401 -22.45 22.68 23.88
CA TRP A 401 -21.40 23.68 24.13
C TRP A 401 -20.29 23.63 23.07
N VAL A 402 -19.86 22.43 22.69
CA VAL A 402 -18.82 22.27 21.65
C VAL A 402 -19.34 22.68 20.28
N THR A 403 -20.58 22.32 19.93
CA THR A 403 -21.18 22.73 18.65
C THR A 403 -21.36 24.26 18.59
N PHE A 404 -21.83 24.86 19.68
CA PHE A 404 -21.93 26.32 19.81
C PHE A 404 -20.55 26.98 19.65
N GLY A 405 -19.57 26.52 20.40
CA GLY A 405 -18.20 27.05 20.31
C GLY A 405 -17.61 26.92 18.90
N LYS A 406 -17.90 25.82 18.19
CA LYS A 406 -17.39 25.58 16.84
C LYS A 406 -17.90 26.59 15.81
N PHE A 407 -19.17 27.01 15.90
CA PHE A 407 -19.70 28.07 15.03
C PHE A 407 -19.19 29.46 15.44
N VAL A 408 -19.08 29.74 16.73
CA VAL A 408 -18.50 31.01 17.23
C VAL A 408 -17.04 31.15 16.79
N ALA A 409 -16.30 30.03 16.72
CA ALA A 409 -14.90 30.02 16.31
C ALA A 409 -14.67 30.45 14.86
N ILE A 410 -15.70 30.47 13.99
CA ILE A 410 -15.58 30.98 12.62
C ILE A 410 -15.26 32.48 12.65
N TYR A 411 -15.81 33.22 13.61
CA TYR A 411 -15.72 34.68 13.64
C TYR A 411 -14.67 35.17 14.64
N PRO A 412 -13.62 35.89 14.20
CA PRO A 412 -12.60 36.46 15.09
C PRO A 412 -13.17 37.47 16.08
N GLU A 413 -14.16 38.27 15.67
CA GLU A 413 -14.82 39.27 16.52
C GLU A 413 -15.57 38.66 17.71
N ALA A 414 -16.05 37.42 17.58
CA ALA A 414 -16.74 36.71 18.65
C ALA A 414 -15.79 35.97 19.62
N SER A 415 -14.49 36.30 19.62
CA SER A 415 -13.47 35.66 20.48
C SER A 415 -13.77 35.81 21.98
N SER A 416 -14.43 36.89 22.41
CA SER A 416 -14.88 37.07 23.80
C SER A 416 -15.94 36.05 24.21
N LEU A 417 -16.92 35.79 23.33
CA LEU A 417 -17.96 34.78 23.50
C LEU A 417 -17.35 33.36 23.44
N HIS A 418 -16.42 33.11 22.53
CA HIS A 418 -15.69 31.85 22.46
C HIS A 418 -14.95 31.55 23.78
N MET A 419 -14.28 32.56 24.35
CA MET A 419 -13.61 32.41 25.63
C MET A 419 -14.58 32.16 26.78
N PHE A 420 -15.74 32.81 26.78
CA PHE A 420 -16.81 32.52 27.76
C PHE A 420 -17.25 31.05 27.69
N ILE A 421 -17.46 30.50 26.50
CA ILE A 421 -17.82 29.09 26.30
C ILE A 421 -16.74 28.16 26.87
N VAL A 422 -15.48 28.41 26.53
CA VAL A 422 -14.32 27.64 27.02
C VAL A 422 -14.21 27.70 28.56
N ARG A 423 -14.46 28.87 29.16
CA ARG A 423 -14.49 29.04 30.61
C ARG A 423 -15.59 28.19 31.25
N THR A 424 -16.81 28.25 30.71
CA THR A 424 -17.95 27.49 31.22
C THR A 424 -17.74 25.99 31.13
N ILE A 425 -17.19 25.50 30.01
CA ILE A 425 -16.82 24.09 29.82
C ILE A 425 -15.82 23.64 30.91
N ASN A 426 -14.80 24.46 31.19
CA ASN A 426 -13.79 24.17 32.21
C ASN A 426 -14.37 24.22 33.63
N GLN A 427 -15.23 25.19 33.94
CA GLN A 427 -15.89 25.32 35.24
C GLN A 427 -16.81 24.13 35.54
N LYS A 428 -17.55 23.66 34.54
CA LYS A 428 -18.42 22.47 34.65
C LYS A 428 -17.66 21.14 34.67
N LYS A 429 -16.34 21.15 34.43
CA LYS A 429 -15.46 19.97 34.47
C LYS A 429 -15.94 18.82 33.57
N PHE A 430 -16.51 19.10 32.41
CA PHE A 430 -16.96 18.04 31.51
C PHE A 430 -15.84 17.05 31.18
N HIS A 431 -16.18 15.77 31.16
CA HIS A 431 -15.24 14.68 30.89
C HIS A 431 -15.48 14.10 29.50
N GLY A 432 -14.40 13.85 28.75
CA GLY A 432 -14.47 13.20 27.44
C GLY A 432 -13.32 13.58 26.52
N THR A 433 -13.13 12.80 25.46
CA THR A 433 -12.14 13.09 24.41
C THR A 433 -12.54 14.35 23.63
N LEU A 434 -13.83 14.48 23.29
CA LEU A 434 -14.41 15.63 22.59
C LEU A 434 -14.10 16.96 23.32
N VAL A 435 -14.32 17.02 24.63
CA VAL A 435 -14.06 18.23 25.43
C VAL A 435 -12.56 18.54 25.50
N LYS A 436 -11.72 17.53 25.74
CA LYS A 436 -10.27 17.72 25.82
C LYS A 436 -9.68 18.27 24.53
N GLU A 437 -10.14 17.74 23.39
CA GLU A 437 -9.67 18.16 22.08
C GLU A 437 -10.22 19.54 21.68
N CYS A 438 -11.50 19.81 22.00
CA CYS A 438 -12.10 21.13 21.85
C CYS A 438 -11.30 22.21 22.59
N LEU A 439 -10.93 21.97 23.85
CA LEU A 439 -10.14 22.90 24.65
C LEU A 439 -8.74 23.10 24.07
N ALA A 440 -8.08 22.02 23.62
CA ALA A 440 -6.76 22.08 23.02
C ALA A 440 -6.76 22.87 21.70
N GLN A 441 -7.75 22.66 20.83
CA GLN A 441 -7.86 23.38 19.56
C GLN A 441 -8.31 24.83 19.76
N SER A 442 -9.23 25.11 20.70
CA SER A 442 -9.60 26.49 21.06
C SER A 442 -8.40 27.30 21.53
N MET A 443 -7.52 26.69 22.33
CA MET A 443 -6.29 27.33 22.80
C MET A 443 -5.34 27.72 21.65
N ILE A 444 -5.29 26.90 20.61
CA ILE A 444 -4.47 27.16 19.42
C ILE A 444 -5.07 28.30 18.61
N ILE A 445 -6.40 28.34 18.43
CA ILE A 445 -7.09 29.45 17.76
C ILE A 445 -6.82 30.76 18.51
N PHE A 446 -6.89 30.77 19.84
CA PHE A 446 -6.55 31.95 20.63
C PHE A 446 -5.09 32.38 20.44
N GLN A 447 -4.14 31.44 20.39
CA GLN A 447 -2.73 31.77 20.11
C GLN A 447 -2.54 32.38 18.71
N GLN A 448 -3.23 31.84 17.70
CA GLN A 448 -3.15 32.33 16.33
C GLN A 448 -3.71 33.74 16.18
N ARG A 449 -4.76 34.07 16.95
CA ARG A 449 -5.42 35.38 16.99
C ARG A 449 -4.75 36.40 17.94
N GLU A 450 -3.76 35.98 18.74
CA GLU A 450 -3.14 36.82 19.76
C GLU A 450 -2.15 37.83 19.16
N MET A 451 -2.56 39.10 19.13
CA MET A 451 -1.74 40.21 18.63
C MET A 451 -0.93 40.91 19.74
N ASN A 452 -1.30 40.73 21.02
CA ASN A 452 -0.71 41.46 22.13
C ASN A 452 0.40 40.67 22.85
N LEU A 453 1.16 41.37 23.70
CA LEU A 453 2.21 40.74 24.51
C LEU A 453 1.65 40.23 25.83
N THR A 454 1.31 38.94 25.89
CA THR A 454 0.90 38.29 27.14
C THR A 454 2.10 37.96 28.03
N ALA A 455 1.88 37.80 29.34
CA ALA A 455 2.94 37.45 30.29
C ALA A 455 3.62 36.11 29.96
N GLU A 456 2.88 35.15 29.42
CA GLU A 456 3.44 33.88 28.96
C GLU A 456 4.28 34.04 27.69
N LEU A 457 3.77 34.79 26.70
CA LEU A 457 4.51 35.05 25.48
C LEU A 457 5.81 35.82 25.79
N LYS A 458 5.76 36.79 26.69
CA LYS A 458 6.94 37.51 27.17
C LYS A 458 8.00 36.56 27.74
N ARG A 459 7.61 35.59 28.57
CA ARG A 459 8.54 34.55 29.09
C ARG A 459 9.14 33.68 27.98
N LYS A 460 8.35 33.33 26.95
CA LYS A 460 8.85 32.56 25.78
C LYS A 460 9.86 33.36 24.97
N ILE A 461 9.58 34.65 24.72
CA ILE A 461 10.48 35.57 24.02
C ILE A 461 11.78 35.77 24.83
N GLU A 462 11.70 36.00 26.13
CA GLU A 462 12.87 36.13 27.01
C GLU A 462 13.74 34.87 26.98
N LYS A 463 13.13 33.68 26.99
CA LYS A 463 13.86 32.41 26.87
C LYS A 463 14.61 32.32 25.54
N ILE A 464 13.94 32.58 24.41
CA ILE A 464 14.58 32.52 23.09
C ILE A 464 15.63 33.60 22.92
N SER A 465 15.44 34.79 23.51
CA SER A 465 16.46 35.84 23.53
C SER A 465 17.73 35.39 24.26
N LYS A 466 17.58 34.66 25.38
CA LYS A 466 18.73 34.05 26.08
C LYS A 466 19.43 32.98 25.24
N GLU A 467 18.66 32.14 24.53
CA GLU A 467 19.22 31.12 23.63
C GLU A 467 19.93 31.75 22.41
N THR A 468 19.39 32.84 21.88
CA THR A 468 20.02 33.65 20.83
C THR A 468 21.35 34.24 21.32
N GLY A 469 21.38 34.76 22.55
CA GLY A 469 22.62 35.21 23.19
C GLY A 469 23.63 34.08 23.38
N ALA A 470 23.19 32.87 23.68
CA ALA A 470 24.07 31.69 23.76
C ALA A 470 24.64 31.30 22.38
N CYS A 471 23.86 31.40 21.30
CA CYS A 471 24.33 31.19 19.93
C CYS A 471 25.45 32.16 19.57
N LYS A 472 25.28 33.45 19.90
CA LYS A 472 26.32 34.47 19.67
C LYS A 472 27.62 34.14 20.40
N ARG A 473 27.55 33.70 21.66
CA ARG A 473 28.75 33.27 22.42
C ARG A 473 29.46 32.09 21.76
N ARG A 474 28.71 31.13 21.22
CA ARG A 474 29.28 29.97 20.50
C ARG A 474 29.92 30.38 19.16
N LEU A 475 29.27 31.25 18.39
CA LEU A 475 29.85 31.83 17.17
C LEU A 475 31.14 32.59 17.47
N ARG A 476 31.16 33.36 18.55
CA ARG A 476 32.34 34.05 19.05
C ARG A 476 33.48 33.08 19.37
N HIS A 477 33.15 32.00 20.08
CA HIS A 477 34.12 30.96 20.42
C HIS A 477 34.78 30.35 19.17
N ILE A 478 34.05 30.17 18.06
CA ILE A 478 34.66 29.73 16.79
C ILE A 478 35.72 30.72 16.32
N TRP A 479 35.42 32.01 16.32
CA TRP A 479 36.38 33.04 15.93
C TRP A 479 37.58 33.12 16.88
N ASP A 480 37.36 32.90 18.19
CA ASP A 480 38.45 32.77 19.16
C ASP A 480 39.36 31.57 18.86
N GLN A 481 38.80 30.43 18.43
CA GLN A 481 39.55 29.22 18.05
C GLN A 481 40.33 29.43 16.73
N VAL A 482 39.76 30.18 15.78
CA VAL A 482 40.46 30.59 14.54
C VAL A 482 41.65 31.49 14.87
N ILE A 483 41.50 32.44 15.81
CA ILE A 483 42.61 33.31 16.28
C ILE A 483 43.69 32.47 16.97
N GLN A 484 43.30 31.46 17.75
CA GLN A 484 44.19 30.57 18.51
C GLN A 484 44.90 29.52 17.65
N GLY A 485 44.41 29.23 16.43
CA GLY A 485 45.02 28.25 15.53
C GLY A 485 44.76 26.79 15.92
N ASN A 486 43.75 26.50 16.74
CA ASN A 486 43.46 25.14 17.23
C ASN A 486 42.45 24.42 16.31
N ILE A 487 42.97 23.62 15.36
CA ILE A 487 42.15 22.89 14.38
C ILE A 487 41.40 21.71 15.04
N GLY A 488 41.93 21.14 16.13
CA GLY A 488 41.36 19.95 16.77
C GLY A 488 40.02 20.22 17.48
N GLU A 489 39.87 21.40 18.09
CA GLU A 489 38.64 21.83 18.78
C GLU A 489 37.64 22.55 17.88
N MET A 490 38.09 23.00 16.69
CA MET A 490 37.27 23.79 15.78
C MET A 490 36.03 23.02 15.29
N ASP A 491 36.15 21.70 15.12
CA ASP A 491 35.07 20.83 14.65
C ASP A 491 33.91 20.73 15.66
N SER A 492 34.24 20.46 16.94
CA SER A 492 33.26 20.46 18.03
C SER A 492 32.63 21.85 18.21
N ALA A 493 33.45 22.92 18.16
CA ALA A 493 32.94 24.28 18.29
C ALA A 493 31.96 24.67 17.17
N ILE A 494 32.26 24.32 15.92
CA ILE A 494 31.37 24.53 14.77
C ILE A 494 30.09 23.70 14.90
N SER A 495 30.21 22.41 15.23
CA SER A 495 29.05 21.52 15.40
C SER A 495 28.11 22.02 16.49
N ASN A 496 28.65 22.43 17.64
CA ASN A 496 27.89 22.97 18.77
C ASN A 496 27.21 24.31 18.46
N ALA A 497 27.87 25.20 17.71
CA ALA A 497 27.27 26.45 17.27
C ALA A 497 26.14 26.17 16.27
N TYR A 498 26.37 25.26 15.32
CA TYR A 498 25.39 24.87 14.32
C TYR A 498 24.16 24.22 14.95
N GLU A 499 24.33 23.29 15.91
CA GLU A 499 23.20 22.70 16.64
C GLU A 499 22.42 23.77 17.44
N SER A 500 23.12 24.74 18.02
CA SER A 500 22.49 25.86 18.73
C SER A 500 21.66 26.75 17.80
N ILE A 501 22.20 27.02 16.60
CA ILE A 501 21.51 27.78 15.55
C ILE A 501 20.28 27.00 15.09
N LEU A 502 20.41 25.72 14.77
CA LEU A 502 19.29 24.84 14.39
C LEU A 502 18.20 24.78 15.46
N LYS A 503 18.58 24.74 16.74
CA LYS A 503 17.65 24.77 17.87
C LYS A 503 16.95 26.13 18.03
N SER A 504 17.64 27.23 17.72
CA SER A 504 17.04 28.56 17.78
C SER A 504 16.10 28.78 16.59
N ASP A 505 16.52 28.37 15.39
CA ASP A 505 15.69 28.34 14.18
C ASP A 505 14.41 27.53 14.40
N SER A 506 14.51 26.36 15.03
CA SER A 506 13.34 25.52 15.32
C SER A 506 12.36 26.18 16.28
N GLN A 507 12.87 26.85 17.32
CA GLN A 507 12.02 27.54 18.29
C GLN A 507 11.37 28.78 17.71
N PHE A 508 12.10 29.58 16.94
CA PHE A 508 11.53 30.73 16.24
C PHE A 508 10.47 30.28 15.24
N ALA A 509 10.75 29.24 14.46
CA ALA A 509 9.77 28.67 13.55
C ALA A 509 8.48 28.22 14.25
N LEU A 510 8.62 27.52 15.38
CA LEU A 510 7.49 27.08 16.19
C LEU A 510 6.68 28.27 16.71
N LEU A 511 7.34 29.34 17.18
CA LEU A 511 6.66 30.54 17.66
C LEU A 511 5.96 31.30 16.54
N LEU A 512 6.60 31.47 15.38
CA LEU A 512 5.99 32.13 14.22
C LEU A 512 4.75 31.37 13.75
N THR A 513 4.75 30.04 13.85
CA THR A 513 3.58 29.21 13.54
C THR A 513 2.48 29.37 14.60
N GLN A 514 2.84 29.41 15.88
CA GLN A 514 1.87 29.54 16.98
C GLN A 514 1.22 30.93 17.02
N TYR A 515 1.96 31.97 16.65
CA TYR A 515 1.58 33.37 16.77
C TYR A 515 1.92 34.13 15.47
N PRO A 516 1.21 33.83 14.36
CA PRO A 516 1.54 34.32 13.02
C PRO A 516 1.36 35.83 12.87
N ASN A 517 0.48 36.47 13.66
CA ASN A 517 0.19 37.90 13.57
C ASN A 517 0.70 38.71 14.78
N ASN A 518 1.78 38.26 15.43
CA ASN A 518 2.31 38.93 16.63
C ASN A 518 3.59 39.74 16.36
N ARG A 519 3.48 41.07 16.41
CA ARG A 519 4.59 42.01 16.13
C ARG A 519 5.83 41.81 17.00
N PHE A 520 5.69 41.37 18.25
CA PHE A 520 6.81 41.26 19.18
C PHE A 520 7.71 40.07 18.85
N ILE A 521 7.13 38.99 18.34
CA ILE A 521 7.88 37.80 17.90
C ILE A 521 8.61 38.09 16.60
N PHE A 522 7.95 38.70 15.61
CA PHE A 522 8.57 39.08 14.35
C PHE A 522 9.72 40.07 14.57
N ARG A 523 9.56 41.02 15.51
CA ARG A 523 10.68 41.88 15.93
C ARG A 523 11.85 41.08 16.51
N SER A 524 11.58 40.15 17.44
CA SER A 524 12.64 39.29 18.00
C SER A 524 13.29 38.40 16.93
N TYR A 525 12.53 37.97 15.93
CA TYR A 525 13.01 37.15 14.82
C TYR A 525 13.86 37.95 13.82
N SER A 526 13.44 39.17 13.47
CA SER A 526 14.25 40.08 12.63
C SER A 526 15.63 40.30 13.25
N ARG A 527 15.67 40.51 14.57
CA ARG A 527 16.92 40.66 15.32
C ARG A 527 17.78 39.39 15.25
N TYR A 528 17.19 38.20 15.35
CA TYR A 528 17.90 36.94 15.17
C TYR A 528 18.45 36.76 13.74
N LEU A 529 17.65 37.10 12.72
CA LEU A 529 18.07 37.02 11.31
C LEU A 529 19.28 37.92 11.04
N TYR A 530 19.26 39.15 11.55
CA TYR A 530 20.36 40.09 11.41
C TYR A 530 21.60 39.66 12.22
N GLU A 531 21.43 39.33 13.50
CA GLU A 531 22.57 39.18 14.42
C GLU A 531 23.22 37.79 14.42
N VAL A 532 22.50 36.72 14.04
CA VAL A 532 23.01 35.34 14.08
C VAL A 532 23.09 34.73 12.69
N LYS A 533 22.03 34.89 11.88
CA LYS A 533 21.98 34.31 10.54
C LYS A 533 22.65 35.16 9.46
N ASN A 534 22.80 36.47 9.71
CA ASN A 534 23.22 37.47 8.73
C ASN A 534 22.41 37.37 7.42
N ASP A 535 21.10 37.15 7.55
CA ASP A 535 20.19 37.01 6.41
C ASP A 535 19.48 38.34 6.15
N ALA A 536 20.08 39.15 5.28
CA ALA A 536 19.68 40.53 5.07
C ALA A 536 18.35 40.66 4.31
N GLU A 537 18.08 39.78 3.33
CA GLU A 537 16.81 39.73 2.60
C GLU A 537 15.65 39.36 3.54
N GLY A 538 15.79 38.25 4.28
CA GLY A 538 14.79 37.83 5.26
C GLY A 538 14.57 38.86 6.38
N TYR A 539 15.61 39.60 6.77
CA TYR A 539 15.48 40.72 7.71
C TYR A 539 14.55 41.81 7.17
N THR A 540 14.75 42.26 5.93
CA THR A 540 13.91 43.31 5.31
C THR A 540 12.45 42.89 5.21
N GLU A 541 12.18 41.65 4.77
CA GLU A 541 10.83 41.11 4.65
C GLU A 541 10.11 41.06 6.02
N VAL A 542 10.79 40.54 7.05
CA VAL A 542 10.23 40.43 8.41
C VAL A 542 10.02 41.80 9.05
N VAL A 543 10.89 42.78 8.77
CA VAL A 543 10.71 44.16 9.23
C VAL A 543 9.50 44.81 8.55
N GLU A 544 9.30 44.62 7.25
CA GLU A 544 8.12 45.10 6.54
C GLU A 544 6.83 44.46 7.10
N GLN A 545 6.84 43.15 7.35
CA GLN A 545 5.73 42.44 8.01
C GLN A 545 5.47 43.01 9.41
N THR A 546 6.53 43.32 10.18
CA THR A 546 6.40 43.98 11.49
C THR A 546 5.79 45.37 11.38
N ARG A 547 6.15 46.15 10.35
CA ARG A 547 5.54 47.46 10.02
C ARG A 547 4.06 47.33 9.64
N LYS A 548 3.66 46.28 8.89
CA LYS A 548 2.25 46.00 8.58
C LYS A 548 1.45 45.66 9.84
N MET A 549 1.99 44.79 10.69
CA MET A 549 1.37 44.41 11.97
C MET A 549 1.28 45.56 12.98
N SER A 550 2.25 46.48 13.00
CA SER A 550 2.18 47.66 13.88
C SER A 550 1.07 48.64 13.48
N ARG A 551 0.72 48.67 12.18
CA ARG A 551 -0.44 49.41 11.63
C ARG A 551 -1.77 48.67 11.82
N GLY A 552 -1.78 47.50 12.46
CA GLY A 552 -2.98 46.69 12.68
C GLY A 552 -3.42 45.84 11.49
N ILE A 553 -2.59 45.74 10.44
CA ILE A 553 -2.88 44.91 9.26
C ILE A 553 -2.42 43.48 9.56
N GLN A 554 -3.33 42.50 9.46
CA GLN A 554 -2.98 41.08 9.58
C GLN A 554 -2.19 40.62 8.35
N VAL A 555 -1.06 39.95 8.58
CA VAL A 555 -0.19 39.43 7.50
C VAL A 555 -0.67 38.06 7.05
N HIS A 556 -1.13 37.24 8.00
CA HIS A 556 -1.75 35.94 7.74
C HIS A 556 -3.25 36.01 8.00
N SER A 557 -4.05 35.49 7.06
CA SER A 557 -5.50 35.31 7.24
C SER A 557 -5.79 34.34 8.39
N ASP A 558 -6.95 34.52 9.04
CA ASP A 558 -7.39 33.57 10.05
C ASP A 558 -7.88 32.28 9.40
N HIS A 559 -7.08 31.23 9.57
CA HIS A 559 -7.35 29.90 9.04
C HIS A 559 -8.69 29.32 9.53
N ALA A 560 -9.11 29.61 10.77
CA ALA A 560 -10.38 29.11 11.30
C ALA A 560 -11.58 29.73 10.58
N GLN A 561 -11.48 31.02 10.24
CA GLN A 561 -12.50 31.74 9.48
C GLN A 561 -12.55 31.26 8.03
N GLU A 562 -11.38 31.09 7.39
CA GLU A 562 -11.29 30.60 6.00
C GLU A 562 -11.96 29.23 5.83
N LEU A 563 -11.65 28.28 6.71
CA LEU A 563 -12.27 26.95 6.68
C LEU A 563 -13.77 26.99 6.96
N GLY A 564 -14.22 27.85 7.87
CA GLY A 564 -15.63 28.03 8.21
C GLY A 564 -16.44 28.61 7.06
N LEU A 565 -15.96 29.69 6.43
CA LEU A 565 -16.63 30.32 5.30
C LEU A 565 -16.65 29.42 4.05
N HIS A 566 -15.63 28.58 3.85
CA HIS A 566 -15.67 27.57 2.79
C HIS A 566 -16.71 26.48 3.08
N ALA A 567 -16.84 26.02 4.33
CA ALA A 567 -17.85 25.04 4.71
C ALA A 567 -19.28 25.60 4.55
N PHE A 568 -19.48 26.89 4.84
CA PHE A 568 -20.77 27.56 4.78
C PHE A 568 -20.69 28.84 3.92
N PRO A 569 -20.79 28.73 2.58
CA PRO A 569 -20.54 29.84 1.66
C PRO A 569 -21.60 30.96 1.72
N LEU A 570 -22.76 30.71 2.34
CA LEU A 570 -23.83 31.70 2.51
C LEU A 570 -23.60 32.61 3.74
N LEU A 571 -22.62 32.31 4.60
CA LEU A 571 -22.35 33.12 5.78
C LEU A 571 -21.72 34.47 5.41
N PRO A 572 -22.06 35.56 6.14
CA PRO A 572 -21.36 36.82 5.99
C PRO A 572 -19.92 36.71 6.47
N VAL A 573 -19.01 37.53 5.91
CA VAL A 573 -17.59 37.54 6.32
C VAL A 573 -17.44 37.99 7.78
N ASN A 574 -18.27 38.95 8.21
CA ASN A 574 -18.34 39.45 9.59
C ASN A 574 -19.72 39.15 10.17
N ALA A 575 -19.78 38.64 11.40
CA ALA A 575 -21.01 38.30 12.13
C ALA A 575 -21.82 39.54 12.53
N TRP A 576 -21.15 40.68 12.76
CA TRP A 576 -21.79 41.94 13.09
C TRP A 576 -21.44 43.02 12.08
N ASN A 577 -22.45 43.74 11.58
CA ASN A 577 -22.27 45.01 10.89
C ASN A 577 -21.89 46.11 11.89
N GLN A 578 -20.79 45.95 12.62
CA GLN A 578 -20.20 47.07 13.35
C GLN A 578 -19.15 47.74 12.46
N ALA A 579 -19.46 48.99 12.11
CA ALA A 579 -18.61 49.90 11.36
C ALA A 579 -17.13 49.79 11.75
N GLU A 580 -16.26 49.86 10.75
CA GLU A 580 -14.79 49.85 10.76
C GLU A 580 -14.10 50.85 11.73
N ASN A 581 -14.81 51.48 12.65
CA ASN A 581 -14.36 52.67 13.38
C ASN A 581 -13.89 52.43 14.83
N ALA A 582 -14.03 51.23 15.41
CA ALA A 582 -13.64 51.02 16.82
C ALA A 582 -12.15 50.62 17.01
N ASN A 583 -11.52 49.94 16.05
CA ASN A 583 -10.16 49.40 16.23
C ASN A 583 -9.02 50.31 15.75
N LYS A 584 -9.31 51.42 15.05
CA LYS A 584 -8.27 52.38 14.64
C LYS A 584 -7.77 53.27 15.79
N ASN A 585 -8.55 53.42 16.88
CA ASN A 585 -8.27 54.46 17.88
C ASN A 585 -7.58 53.99 19.18
N MET A 586 -7.27 52.70 19.37
CA MET A 586 -6.63 52.24 20.63
C MET A 586 -5.17 51.74 20.49
N MET A 587 -4.60 51.73 19.28
CA MET A 587 -3.21 51.25 19.06
C MET A 587 -2.22 52.36 18.63
N SER A 588 -2.70 53.60 18.56
CA SER A 588 -1.91 54.82 18.30
C SER A 588 -0.90 55.10 19.43
N ASP A 589 -1.29 54.91 20.69
CA ASP A 589 -0.57 55.55 21.81
C ASP A 589 0.65 54.77 22.33
N MET A 590 1.02 53.66 21.69
CA MET A 590 2.30 52.98 21.92
C MET A 590 3.12 52.79 20.63
N SER A 591 2.82 53.58 19.59
CA SER A 591 3.65 53.66 18.37
C SER A 591 4.59 54.88 18.37
N GLY A 592 4.40 55.83 19.28
CA GLY A 592 5.07 57.14 19.24
C GLY A 592 6.55 57.20 19.61
N SER A 593 7.14 56.17 20.25
CA SER A 593 8.54 56.27 20.74
C SER A 593 9.55 55.32 20.10
N ILE A 594 9.18 54.58 19.05
CA ILE A 594 10.05 53.54 18.45
C ILE A 594 10.33 53.81 16.96
N LEU A 595 9.75 54.87 16.38
CA LEU A 595 9.76 55.13 14.93
C LEU A 595 10.81 56.15 14.45
N MET A 596 11.71 56.64 15.31
CA MET A 596 12.57 57.80 15.02
C MET A 596 14.03 57.49 14.67
N THR A 597 14.36 56.29 14.15
CA THR A 597 15.76 55.96 13.79
C THR A 597 16.00 55.43 12.38
N SER A 598 15.01 55.43 11.46
CA SER A 598 15.17 54.66 10.20
C SER A 598 15.29 55.44 8.89
N GLU A 599 15.17 56.77 8.82
CA GLU A 599 15.16 57.44 7.50
C GLU A 599 16.56 57.81 6.96
N ASN A 600 17.59 57.93 7.80
CA ASN A 600 18.97 58.24 7.36
C ASN A 600 19.91 57.03 7.31
N GLU A 601 19.46 55.84 7.69
CA GLU A 601 20.27 54.59 7.68
C GLU A 601 19.96 53.68 6.47
N GLU A 602 18.97 54.01 5.63
CA GLU A 602 18.52 53.12 4.54
C GLU A 602 19.54 53.06 3.37
N GLU A 603 20.15 54.17 2.94
CA GLU A 603 21.13 54.19 1.83
C GLU A 603 22.48 53.50 2.15
N PHE A 604 23.02 53.68 3.37
CA PHE A 604 24.28 53.03 3.78
C PHE A 604 24.12 51.53 4.07
N ASN A 605 22.91 51.10 4.44
CA ASN A 605 22.61 49.69 4.63
C ASN A 605 22.43 48.95 3.30
N GLU A 606 21.87 49.57 2.26
CA GLU A 606 21.64 48.94 0.94
C GLU A 606 22.94 48.43 0.29
N GLN A 607 24.00 49.24 0.28
CA GLN A 607 25.27 48.82 -0.35
C GLN A 607 25.97 47.69 0.42
N ARG A 608 25.87 47.71 1.75
CA ARG A 608 26.39 46.63 2.62
C ARG A 608 25.55 45.36 2.51
N LEU A 609 24.25 45.51 2.22
CA LEU A 609 23.32 44.43 1.90
C LEU A 609 23.68 43.76 0.57
N GLU A 610 24.01 44.52 -0.47
CA GLU A 610 24.44 44.00 -1.78
C GLU A 610 25.76 43.21 -1.69
N ASP A 611 26.76 43.74 -0.99
CA ASP A 611 28.04 43.04 -0.78
C ASP A 611 27.84 41.73 0.01
N SER A 612 27.00 41.76 1.05
CA SER A 612 26.65 40.57 1.82
C SER A 612 25.87 39.55 0.98
N ARG A 613 25.08 40.00 0.00
CA ARG A 613 24.31 39.15 -0.92
C ARG A 613 25.23 38.42 -1.90
N ALA A 614 26.18 39.12 -2.52
CA ALA A 614 27.15 38.51 -3.43
C ALA A 614 27.99 37.43 -2.73
N ILE A 615 28.43 37.69 -1.49
CA ILE A 615 29.16 36.70 -0.69
C ILE A 615 28.26 35.52 -0.32
N LYS A 616 27.01 35.76 0.08
CA LYS A 616 26.05 34.70 0.41
C LYS A 616 25.78 33.81 -0.80
N GLU A 617 25.62 34.39 -1.99
CA GLU A 617 25.40 33.63 -3.23
C GLU A 617 26.61 32.76 -3.62
N LEU A 618 27.83 33.25 -3.38
CA LEU A 618 29.06 32.46 -3.55
C LEU A 618 29.13 31.29 -2.56
N ILE A 619 28.71 31.51 -1.31
CA ILE A 619 28.66 30.46 -0.26
C ILE A 619 27.59 29.42 -0.58
N ASP A 620 26.37 29.85 -0.97
CA ASP A 620 25.26 28.95 -1.28
C ASP A 620 25.52 28.11 -2.54
N ASN A 621 26.30 28.65 -3.49
CA ASN A 621 26.75 27.92 -4.69
C ASN A 621 27.99 27.05 -4.47
N LEU A 622 28.60 27.08 -3.28
CA LEU A 622 29.79 26.30 -2.96
C LEU A 622 29.45 24.80 -3.01
N LYS A 623 29.99 24.12 -4.03
CA LYS A 623 29.78 22.69 -4.22
C LYS A 623 31.00 21.93 -3.72
N ILE A 624 30.83 21.24 -2.58
CA ILE A 624 31.87 20.37 -2.04
C ILE A 624 32.01 19.14 -2.96
N PRO A 625 33.18 18.93 -3.61
CA PRO A 625 33.36 17.89 -4.61
C PRO A 625 33.27 16.47 -4.03
N SER A 626 33.76 16.23 -2.80
CA SER A 626 33.64 14.91 -2.14
C SER A 626 32.19 14.46 -1.96
N ILE A 627 31.27 15.35 -1.58
CA ILE A 627 29.86 15.00 -1.37
C ILE A 627 29.21 14.58 -2.69
N ARG A 628 29.50 15.30 -3.79
CA ARG A 628 29.02 14.94 -5.14
C ARG A 628 29.56 13.60 -5.61
N MET A 629 30.83 13.32 -5.32
CA MET A 629 31.43 12.01 -5.62
C MET A 629 30.71 10.88 -4.86
N VAL A 630 30.42 11.05 -3.57
CA VAL A 630 29.69 10.05 -2.78
C VAL A 630 28.29 9.82 -3.36
N ILE A 631 27.55 10.89 -3.70
CA ILE A 631 26.23 10.78 -4.32
C ILE A 631 26.31 10.07 -5.68
N ALA A 632 27.30 10.42 -6.51
CA ALA A 632 27.52 9.79 -7.81
C ALA A 632 27.84 8.30 -7.69
N ILE A 633 28.70 7.91 -6.74
CA ILE A 633 29.01 6.50 -6.46
C ILE A 633 27.75 5.76 -6.01
N CYS A 634 26.95 6.33 -5.11
CA CYS A 634 25.68 5.73 -4.68
C CYS A 634 24.71 5.52 -5.85
N LEU A 635 24.59 6.49 -6.75
CA LEU A 635 23.74 6.39 -7.95
C LEU A 635 24.24 5.31 -8.91
N ILE A 636 25.55 5.29 -9.22
CA ILE A 636 26.15 4.31 -10.11
C ILE A 636 25.95 2.89 -9.56
N VAL A 637 26.25 2.68 -8.27
CA VAL A 637 26.05 1.39 -7.60
C VAL A 637 24.58 0.95 -7.67
N SER A 638 23.65 1.87 -7.40
CA SER A 638 22.21 1.59 -7.47
C SER A 638 21.75 1.21 -8.88
N ILE A 639 22.24 1.90 -9.92
CA ILE A 639 21.92 1.62 -11.32
C ILE A 639 22.49 0.26 -11.74
N ILE A 640 23.73 -0.07 -11.36
CA ILE A 640 24.34 -1.37 -11.67
C ILE A 640 23.54 -2.51 -11.04
N PHE A 641 23.12 -2.37 -9.79
CA PHE A 641 22.30 -3.40 -9.13
C PHE A 641 20.90 -3.53 -9.74
N PHE A 642 20.22 -2.42 -10.02
CA PHE A 642 18.89 -2.45 -10.62
C PHE A 642 18.91 -2.90 -12.10
N GLY A 643 19.97 -2.55 -12.83
CA GLY A 643 20.20 -3.05 -14.19
C GLY A 643 20.54 -4.54 -14.20
N GLY A 644 21.41 -4.99 -13.29
CA GLY A 644 21.76 -6.39 -13.13
C GLY A 644 20.57 -7.27 -12.72
N ALA A 645 19.70 -6.74 -11.87
CA ALA A 645 18.40 -7.31 -11.52
C ALA A 645 17.52 -7.61 -12.74
N ILE A 646 17.32 -6.59 -13.59
CA ILE A 646 16.52 -6.71 -14.82
C ILE A 646 17.17 -7.68 -15.80
N ALA A 647 18.49 -7.59 -15.98
CA ALA A 647 19.23 -8.50 -16.85
C ALA A 647 19.10 -9.95 -16.38
N MET A 648 19.21 -10.22 -15.07
CA MET A 648 19.02 -11.55 -14.51
C MET A 648 17.57 -12.03 -14.67
N LEU A 649 16.56 -11.17 -14.59
CA LEU A 649 15.18 -11.57 -14.90
C LEU A 649 14.99 -11.88 -16.40
N ALA A 650 15.67 -11.16 -17.29
CA ALA A 650 15.64 -11.46 -18.72
C ALA A 650 16.32 -12.81 -19.02
N VAL A 651 17.46 -13.11 -18.37
CA VAL A 651 18.15 -14.41 -18.47
C VAL A 651 17.27 -15.55 -17.95
N ALA A 652 16.34 -15.29 -17.02
CA ALA A 652 15.44 -16.33 -16.48
C ALA A 652 14.56 -16.94 -17.57
N LYS A 653 14.15 -16.13 -18.56
CA LYS A 653 13.42 -16.61 -19.74
C LYS A 653 14.28 -17.56 -20.57
N THR A 654 15.55 -17.22 -20.80
CA THR A 654 16.50 -18.06 -21.53
C THR A 654 16.76 -19.37 -20.79
N TYR A 655 16.98 -19.31 -19.48
CA TYR A 655 17.14 -20.49 -18.62
C TYR A 655 15.92 -21.40 -18.68
N SER A 656 14.71 -20.85 -18.56
CA SER A 656 13.47 -21.62 -18.70
C SER A 656 13.33 -22.27 -20.08
N SER A 657 13.68 -21.56 -21.16
CA SER A 657 13.64 -22.11 -22.51
C SER A 657 14.64 -23.26 -22.74
N SER A 658 15.85 -23.14 -22.18
CA SER A 658 16.89 -24.17 -22.28
C SER A 658 16.48 -25.48 -21.60
N ILE A 659 15.68 -25.41 -20.53
CA ILE A 659 15.23 -26.58 -19.78
C ILE A 659 13.91 -27.14 -20.35
N ARG A 660 13.12 -26.32 -21.04
CA ARG A 660 11.85 -26.75 -21.67
C ARG A 660 12.06 -27.59 -22.92
N LYS A 661 13.07 -27.30 -23.75
CA LYS A 661 13.30 -28.02 -25.02
C LYS A 661 13.51 -29.54 -24.84
N PRO A 662 14.28 -30.04 -23.84
CA PRO A 662 14.34 -31.48 -23.53
C PRO A 662 12.99 -32.10 -23.14
N ALA A 663 12.12 -31.35 -22.45
CA ALA A 663 10.80 -31.84 -22.08
C ALA A 663 9.88 -31.99 -23.30
N GLU A 664 9.93 -31.05 -24.25
CA GLU A 664 9.22 -31.16 -25.53
C GLU A 664 9.68 -32.38 -26.36
N LEU A 665 10.97 -32.71 -26.30
CA LEU A 665 11.52 -33.91 -26.94
C LEU A 665 11.09 -35.21 -26.25
N ILE A 666 10.93 -35.21 -24.91
CA ILE A 666 10.34 -36.32 -24.17
C ILE A 666 8.88 -36.51 -24.57
N ASP A 667 8.12 -35.42 -24.72
CA ASP A 667 6.72 -35.47 -25.13
C ASP A 667 6.59 -36.13 -26.52
N ALA A 668 7.40 -35.69 -27.50
CA ALA A 668 7.39 -36.26 -28.85
C ALA A 668 7.67 -37.78 -28.88
N LEU A 669 8.66 -38.25 -28.10
CA LEU A 669 8.94 -39.68 -27.96
C LEU A 669 7.81 -40.42 -27.22
N ALA A 670 7.22 -39.82 -26.18
CA ALA A 670 6.13 -40.42 -25.42
C ALA A 670 4.85 -40.57 -26.26
N PHE A 671 4.52 -39.57 -27.08
CA PHE A 671 3.42 -39.63 -28.05
C PHE A 671 3.69 -40.66 -29.14
N SER A 672 4.91 -40.69 -29.69
CA SER A 672 5.25 -41.69 -30.69
C SER A 672 5.19 -43.12 -30.15
N ARG A 673 5.59 -43.35 -28.90
CA ARG A 673 5.43 -44.66 -28.24
C ARG A 673 3.96 -45.07 -28.17
N TYR A 674 3.08 -44.12 -27.90
CA TYR A 674 1.63 -44.36 -27.84
C TYR A 674 1.06 -44.70 -29.22
N TYR A 675 1.39 -43.95 -30.26
CA TYR A 675 0.89 -44.23 -31.61
C TYR A 675 1.45 -45.54 -32.17
N VAL A 676 2.75 -45.82 -31.99
CA VAL A 676 3.41 -47.06 -32.44
C VAL A 676 2.82 -48.30 -31.76
N SER A 677 2.32 -48.19 -30.53
CA SER A 677 1.60 -49.28 -29.86
C SER A 677 0.13 -49.37 -30.29
N MET A 678 -0.52 -48.25 -30.60
CA MET A 678 -1.94 -48.21 -31.00
C MET A 678 -2.18 -48.69 -32.45
N ILE A 679 -1.29 -48.32 -33.38
CA ILE A 679 -1.36 -48.68 -34.80
C ILE A 679 -1.49 -50.21 -35.02
N PRO A 680 -0.60 -51.07 -34.49
CA PRO A 680 -0.71 -52.53 -34.66
C PRO A 680 -1.95 -53.10 -33.95
N THR A 681 -2.31 -52.59 -32.76
CA THR A 681 -3.48 -53.05 -32.01
C THR A 681 -4.78 -52.80 -32.77
N LEU A 682 -4.95 -51.61 -33.36
CA LEU A 682 -6.13 -51.28 -34.18
C LEU A 682 -6.12 -51.98 -35.53
N SER A 683 -4.95 -52.12 -36.16
CA SER A 683 -4.81 -52.86 -37.43
C SER A 683 -5.23 -54.32 -37.26
N MET A 684 -4.82 -54.94 -36.14
CA MET A 684 -5.23 -56.30 -35.77
C MET A 684 -6.72 -56.39 -35.49
N ALA A 685 -7.28 -55.45 -34.71
CA ALA A 685 -8.71 -55.43 -34.43
C ALA A 685 -9.56 -55.27 -35.71
N TYR A 686 -9.12 -54.43 -36.66
CA TYR A 686 -9.79 -54.22 -37.94
C TYR A 686 -9.78 -55.47 -38.82
N VAL A 687 -8.62 -56.13 -38.97
CA VAL A 687 -8.50 -57.37 -39.75
C VAL A 687 -9.33 -58.49 -39.13
N TYR A 688 -9.32 -58.63 -37.80
CA TYR A 688 -10.09 -59.68 -37.10
C TYR A 688 -11.59 -59.44 -37.16
N ASN A 689 -12.03 -58.18 -37.17
CA ASN A 689 -13.44 -57.82 -37.34
C ASN A 689 -13.95 -58.17 -38.75
N ASN A 690 -13.18 -57.84 -39.79
CA ASN A 690 -13.56 -58.12 -41.18
C ASN A 690 -13.52 -59.62 -41.52
N LEU A 691 -12.70 -60.40 -40.82
CA LEU A 691 -12.63 -61.87 -40.97
C LEU A 691 -13.56 -62.63 -40.02
N SER A 692 -14.34 -61.93 -39.17
CA SER A 692 -15.25 -62.53 -38.17
C SER A 692 -14.57 -63.49 -37.17
N TYR A 693 -13.32 -63.21 -36.79
CA TYR A 693 -12.53 -64.07 -35.89
C TYR A 693 -12.80 -63.85 -34.40
N TRP A 694 -13.63 -62.87 -34.07
CA TRP A 694 -14.07 -62.64 -32.70
C TRP A 694 -15.15 -63.65 -32.31
N PRO A 695 -15.17 -64.13 -31.05
CA PRO A 695 -16.31 -64.88 -30.51
C PRO A 695 -17.62 -64.11 -30.73
N ALA A 696 -18.71 -64.81 -31.06
CA ALA A 696 -20.02 -64.18 -31.35
C ALA A 696 -20.53 -63.26 -30.21
N ALA A 697 -20.09 -63.49 -28.97
CA ALA A 697 -20.37 -62.64 -27.80
C ALA A 697 -19.65 -61.27 -27.80
N ILE A 698 -18.58 -61.12 -28.58
CA ILE A 698 -17.71 -59.93 -28.68
C ILE A 698 -17.97 -59.15 -29.98
N ASN A 699 -18.39 -59.83 -31.05
CA ASN A 699 -18.64 -59.24 -32.38
C ASN A 699 -19.62 -58.03 -32.37
N ASN A 700 -20.53 -57.96 -31.38
CA ASN A 700 -21.49 -56.86 -31.23
C ASN A 700 -21.08 -55.80 -30.18
N LYS A 701 -19.85 -55.85 -29.64
CA LYS A 701 -19.45 -55.05 -28.46
C LYS A 701 -18.08 -54.35 -28.56
N LEU A 702 -17.41 -54.36 -29.70
CA LEU A 702 -16.24 -53.49 -29.88
C LEU A 702 -16.72 -52.03 -29.86
N PRO A 703 -16.31 -51.20 -28.87
CA PRO A 703 -16.68 -49.81 -28.86
C PRO A 703 -15.96 -49.11 -30.01
N GLU A 704 -16.72 -48.62 -30.98
CA GLU A 704 -16.23 -47.61 -31.92
C GLU A 704 -15.77 -46.42 -31.07
N TYR A 705 -14.46 -46.15 -31.04
CA TYR A 705 -13.90 -45.09 -30.19
C TYR A 705 -14.33 -43.71 -30.71
N LYS A 706 -15.49 -43.22 -30.27
CA LYS A 706 -15.92 -41.83 -30.52
C LYS A 706 -15.10 -40.91 -29.63
N CYS A 707 -14.05 -40.34 -30.20
CA CYS A 707 -13.22 -39.34 -29.56
C CYS A 707 -13.18 -38.09 -30.44
N THR A 708 -13.19 -36.91 -29.81
CA THR A 708 -13.03 -35.63 -30.48
C THR A 708 -11.73 -35.55 -31.30
N ALA A 709 -10.68 -36.25 -30.86
CA ALA A 709 -9.41 -36.38 -31.59
C ALA A 709 -9.55 -37.09 -32.95
N PHE A 710 -10.59 -37.91 -33.13
CA PHE A 710 -10.92 -38.60 -34.39
C PHE A 710 -12.15 -37.98 -35.10
N LYS A 711 -12.49 -36.72 -34.77
CA LYS A 711 -13.67 -36.00 -35.30
C LYS A 711 -14.99 -36.76 -35.10
N ASP A 712 -15.11 -37.51 -34.00
CA ASP A 712 -16.29 -38.33 -33.64
C ASP A 712 -16.67 -39.39 -34.69
N THR A 713 -15.73 -39.78 -35.56
CA THR A 713 -15.96 -40.78 -36.61
C THR A 713 -15.79 -42.19 -36.06
N SER A 714 -16.75 -43.08 -36.36
CA SER A 714 -16.76 -44.46 -35.88
C SER A 714 -15.93 -45.46 -36.70
N SER A 715 -15.54 -45.10 -37.92
CA SER A 715 -14.84 -46.02 -38.83
C SER A 715 -13.37 -46.21 -38.44
N ILE A 716 -12.97 -47.45 -38.18
CA ILE A 716 -11.60 -47.83 -37.81
C ILE A 716 -10.54 -47.42 -38.87
N PRO A 717 -10.79 -47.54 -40.20
CA PRO A 717 -9.83 -47.07 -41.23
C PRO A 717 -9.54 -45.57 -41.14
N PHE A 718 -10.56 -44.76 -40.84
CA PHE A 718 -10.40 -43.32 -40.64
C PHE A 718 -9.59 -43.02 -39.38
N GLN A 719 -9.85 -43.72 -38.28
CA GLN A 719 -9.07 -43.61 -37.04
C GLN A 719 -7.61 -43.98 -37.27
N LEU A 720 -7.34 -45.04 -38.04
CA LEU A 720 -5.98 -45.44 -38.42
C LEU A 720 -5.30 -44.36 -39.28
N SER A 721 -6.00 -43.79 -40.26
CA SER A 721 -5.47 -42.68 -41.08
C SER A 721 -5.17 -41.41 -40.27
N ALA A 722 -5.99 -41.10 -39.26
CA ALA A 722 -5.77 -39.97 -38.35
C ALA A 722 -4.55 -40.20 -37.44
N LEU A 723 -4.38 -41.42 -36.91
CA LEU A 723 -3.20 -41.80 -36.12
C LEU A 723 -1.91 -41.71 -36.94
N LEU A 724 -1.94 -42.10 -38.22
CA LEU A 724 -0.80 -41.96 -39.12
C LEU A 724 -0.40 -40.49 -39.32
N GLN A 725 -1.38 -39.59 -39.46
CA GLN A 725 -1.10 -38.15 -39.53
C GLN A 725 -0.44 -37.64 -38.24
N MET A 726 -0.94 -38.05 -37.07
CA MET A 726 -0.38 -37.66 -35.78
C MET A 726 1.03 -38.21 -35.56
N GLN A 727 1.29 -39.48 -35.91
CA GLN A 727 2.61 -40.10 -35.84
C GLN A 727 3.63 -39.42 -36.76
N ASN A 728 3.21 -38.98 -37.95
CA ASN A 728 4.08 -38.26 -38.87
C ASN A 728 4.49 -36.89 -38.32
N VAL A 729 3.58 -36.17 -37.64
CA VAL A 729 3.91 -34.89 -36.98
C VAL A 729 4.98 -35.11 -35.91
N GLU A 730 4.82 -36.12 -35.04
CA GLU A 730 5.83 -36.40 -34.00
C GLU A 730 7.16 -36.87 -34.59
N SER A 731 7.13 -37.63 -35.68
CA SER A 731 8.35 -38.07 -36.39
C SER A 731 9.12 -36.91 -37.03
N ILE A 732 8.45 -35.82 -37.39
CA ILE A 732 9.10 -34.57 -37.82
C ILE A 732 9.80 -33.92 -36.64
N THR A 733 9.14 -33.81 -35.49
CA THR A 733 9.72 -33.26 -34.25
C THR A 733 10.93 -34.07 -33.76
N MET A 734 10.96 -35.39 -34.01
CA MET A 734 12.13 -36.22 -33.71
C MET A 734 13.39 -35.83 -34.49
N ASN A 735 13.28 -35.14 -35.64
CA ASN A 735 14.47 -34.70 -36.38
C ASN A 735 15.27 -33.65 -35.59
N ASP A 736 14.66 -32.97 -34.61
CA ASP A 736 15.35 -32.01 -33.72
C ASP A 736 16.47 -32.68 -32.90
N PHE A 737 16.42 -34.02 -32.68
CA PHE A 737 17.50 -34.78 -32.02
C PHE A 737 18.82 -34.77 -32.81
N ARG A 738 18.82 -34.42 -34.11
CA ARG A 738 20.04 -34.32 -34.92
C ARG A 738 20.90 -33.11 -34.56
N GLU A 739 20.27 -32.04 -34.10
CA GLU A 739 20.92 -30.77 -33.78
C GLU A 739 21.08 -30.58 -32.26
N TYR A 740 20.09 -31.03 -31.48
CA TYR A 740 20.07 -30.83 -30.04
C TYR A 740 21.01 -31.81 -29.28
N GLY A 741 21.71 -31.30 -28.26
CA GLY A 741 22.47 -32.12 -27.30
C GLY A 741 23.70 -32.83 -27.85
N ARG A 742 24.48 -32.22 -28.75
CA ARG A 742 25.73 -32.81 -29.26
C ARG A 742 26.81 -32.83 -28.18
N GLY A 743 27.45 -33.98 -27.97
CA GLY A 743 28.57 -34.14 -27.03
C GLY A 743 28.16 -34.50 -25.60
N THR A 744 26.89 -34.83 -25.37
CA THR A 744 26.41 -35.39 -24.10
C THR A 744 26.09 -36.87 -24.30
N GLU A 745 26.68 -37.73 -23.47
CA GLU A 745 26.60 -39.19 -23.58
C GLU A 745 25.16 -39.71 -23.71
N GLN A 746 24.22 -39.11 -22.96
CA GLN A 746 22.81 -39.50 -22.96
C GLN A 746 22.09 -39.16 -24.29
N PHE A 747 22.29 -37.97 -24.85
CA PHE A 747 21.69 -37.62 -26.14
C PHE A 747 22.39 -38.28 -27.33
N ASP A 748 23.69 -38.58 -27.20
CA ASP A 748 24.41 -39.31 -28.23
C ASP A 748 23.90 -40.76 -28.32
N HIS A 749 23.59 -41.40 -27.18
CA HIS A 749 22.92 -42.71 -27.13
C HIS A 749 21.51 -42.69 -27.75
N VAL A 750 20.72 -41.65 -27.48
CA VAL A 750 19.39 -41.49 -28.09
C VAL A 750 19.51 -41.22 -29.59
N ARG A 751 20.47 -40.41 -30.03
CA ARG A 751 20.68 -40.08 -31.45
C ARG A 751 21.11 -41.30 -32.26
N THR A 752 22.03 -42.12 -31.73
CA THR A 752 22.42 -43.37 -32.39
C THR A 752 21.23 -44.33 -32.47
N THR A 753 20.39 -44.36 -31.45
CA THR A 753 19.19 -45.19 -31.44
C THR A 753 18.13 -44.74 -32.44
N ILE A 754 17.92 -43.42 -32.60
CA ILE A 754 16.90 -42.88 -33.50
C ILE A 754 17.31 -43.01 -34.97
N PHE A 755 18.58 -42.72 -35.29
CA PHE A 755 19.03 -42.52 -36.67
C PHE A 755 19.99 -43.58 -37.23
N THR A 756 20.66 -44.36 -36.38
CA THR A 756 21.57 -45.43 -36.80
C THR A 756 20.88 -46.80 -36.67
N ASP A 757 21.29 -47.78 -37.48
CA ASP A 757 20.73 -49.13 -37.46
C ASP A 757 21.11 -49.89 -36.19
N SER A 758 20.35 -49.67 -35.11
CA SER A 758 20.59 -50.23 -33.77
C SER A 758 19.55 -51.26 -33.32
N ILE A 759 18.33 -51.25 -33.89
CA ILE A 759 17.21 -52.08 -33.43
C ILE A 759 17.15 -53.38 -34.24
N ASN A 760 17.09 -54.53 -33.56
CA ASN A 760 16.85 -55.82 -34.20
C ASN A 760 15.41 -55.88 -34.74
N TYR A 761 15.24 -55.85 -36.07
CA TYR A 761 13.93 -55.81 -36.71
C TYR A 761 13.71 -57.07 -37.56
N ILE A 762 12.64 -57.81 -37.27
CA ILE A 762 12.28 -59.04 -37.97
C ILE A 762 11.38 -58.69 -39.16
N THR A 763 11.80 -59.05 -40.37
CA THR A 763 11.00 -58.85 -41.59
C THR A 763 10.47 -60.18 -42.13
N TYR A 764 9.17 -60.22 -42.40
CA TYR A 764 8.50 -61.35 -43.05
C TYR A 764 8.28 -61.06 -44.53
N ASN A 765 8.44 -62.07 -45.38
CA ASN A 765 7.94 -62.09 -46.75
C ASN A 765 7.09 -63.37 -46.90
N ASP A 766 5.83 -63.21 -47.32
CA ASP A 766 4.88 -64.30 -47.53
C ASP A 766 4.83 -65.33 -46.38
N GLY A 767 4.80 -64.83 -45.13
CA GLY A 767 4.66 -65.65 -43.93
C GLY A 767 5.96 -66.28 -43.40
N ILE A 768 7.07 -66.18 -44.13
CA ILE A 768 8.39 -66.72 -43.74
C ILE A 768 9.28 -65.59 -43.23
N PRO A 769 9.95 -65.74 -42.06
CA PRO A 769 10.93 -64.76 -41.58
C PRO A 769 12.14 -64.76 -42.51
N THR A 770 12.36 -63.66 -43.24
CA THR A 770 13.38 -63.61 -44.30
C THR A 770 14.69 -62.97 -43.88
N ASN A 771 14.71 -61.98 -42.96
CA ASN A 771 15.95 -61.34 -42.48
C ASN A 771 15.77 -60.67 -41.10
N ASN A 772 16.71 -60.94 -40.18
CA ASN A 772 16.93 -60.16 -38.96
C ASN A 772 17.89 -59.00 -39.29
N SER A 773 17.37 -57.93 -39.90
CA SER A 773 18.16 -56.74 -40.21
C SER A 773 18.13 -55.75 -39.05
N LYS A 774 19.24 -55.06 -38.80
CA LYS A 774 19.20 -53.88 -37.93
C LYS A 774 18.55 -52.72 -38.68
N LYS A 775 17.58 -52.06 -38.07
CA LYS A 775 16.94 -50.84 -38.59
C LYS A 775 17.04 -49.72 -37.56
N SER A 776 17.13 -48.47 -38.03
CA SER A 776 16.96 -47.30 -37.16
C SER A 776 15.51 -47.18 -36.65
N LEU A 777 15.31 -46.53 -35.50
CA LEU A 777 13.96 -46.30 -34.96
C LEU A 777 13.06 -45.57 -35.95
N GLN A 778 13.60 -44.55 -36.63
CA GLN A 778 12.87 -43.78 -37.64
C GLN A 778 12.42 -44.68 -38.82
N SER A 779 13.29 -45.61 -39.24
CA SER A 779 12.96 -46.58 -40.30
C SER A 779 11.92 -47.59 -39.85
N ALA A 780 11.98 -48.05 -38.59
CA ALA A 780 10.99 -48.97 -38.02
C ALA A 780 9.59 -48.33 -37.90
N ILE A 781 9.54 -47.07 -37.45
CA ILE A 781 8.30 -46.27 -37.36
C ILE A 781 7.69 -46.02 -38.76
N SER A 782 8.54 -45.71 -39.74
CA SER A 782 8.11 -45.53 -41.13
C SER A 782 7.53 -46.83 -41.71
N ASP A 783 8.17 -47.97 -41.44
CA ASP A 783 7.69 -49.29 -41.84
C ASP A 783 6.30 -49.60 -41.25
N PHE A 784 6.09 -49.30 -39.97
CA PHE A 784 4.78 -49.43 -39.30
C PHE A 784 3.72 -48.55 -39.96
N SER A 785 4.11 -47.34 -40.36
CA SER A 785 3.22 -46.36 -40.99
C SER A 785 2.81 -46.80 -42.41
N VAL A 786 3.76 -47.32 -43.19
CA VAL A 786 3.50 -47.87 -44.53
C VAL A 786 2.60 -49.10 -44.44
N CYS A 787 2.92 -50.04 -43.54
CA CYS A 787 2.12 -51.23 -43.30
C CYS A 787 0.68 -50.93 -42.87
N ALA A 788 0.49 -49.95 -41.98
CA ALA A 788 -0.84 -49.53 -41.56
C ALA A 788 -1.60 -48.77 -42.66
N SER A 789 -0.91 -48.02 -43.52
CA SER A 789 -1.54 -47.31 -44.64
C SER A 789 -2.12 -48.28 -45.69
N THR A 790 -1.46 -49.41 -45.93
CA THR A 790 -1.98 -50.43 -46.86
C THR A 790 -3.17 -51.18 -46.26
N ILE A 791 -3.16 -51.44 -44.95
CA ILE A 791 -4.31 -52.03 -44.23
C ILE A 791 -5.50 -51.06 -44.17
N ALA A 792 -5.25 -49.74 -44.08
CA ALA A 792 -6.27 -48.71 -44.05
C ALA A 792 -6.94 -48.46 -45.42
N ASP A 793 -6.33 -48.91 -46.53
CA ASP A 793 -6.88 -48.69 -47.87
C ASP A 793 -8.11 -49.57 -48.11
N THR A 794 -9.28 -48.95 -47.99
CA THR A 794 -10.61 -49.57 -48.22
C THR A 794 -10.80 -50.20 -49.61
N LYS A 795 -9.87 -49.99 -50.56
CA LYS A 795 -9.92 -50.59 -51.89
C LYS A 795 -9.39 -52.03 -51.94
N GLN A 796 -8.66 -52.50 -50.93
CA GLN A 796 -8.17 -53.88 -50.87
C GLN A 796 -9.11 -54.77 -50.05
N ALA A 797 -9.53 -55.91 -50.62
CA ALA A 797 -10.36 -56.88 -49.91
C ALA A 797 -9.50 -57.66 -48.89
N ILE A 798 -9.87 -57.58 -47.61
CA ILE A 798 -9.22 -58.34 -46.53
C ILE A 798 -9.64 -59.80 -46.66
N THR A 799 -8.67 -60.68 -46.86
CA THR A 799 -8.87 -62.14 -46.99
C THR A 799 -7.99 -62.87 -46.00
N ASN A 800 -8.17 -64.19 -45.83
CA ASN A 800 -7.32 -64.98 -44.93
C ASN A 800 -5.81 -64.89 -45.28
N ASN A 801 -5.46 -64.57 -46.54
CA ASN A 801 -4.07 -64.37 -46.96
C ASN A 801 -3.45 -63.07 -46.42
N THR A 802 -4.26 -62.08 -46.02
CA THR A 802 -3.80 -60.82 -45.42
C THR A 802 -3.06 -61.04 -44.10
N LEU A 803 -3.35 -62.13 -43.37
CA LEU A 803 -2.66 -62.50 -42.13
C LEU A 803 -1.22 -63.01 -42.35
N ALA A 804 -0.95 -63.55 -43.55
CA ALA A 804 0.37 -64.05 -43.91
C ALA A 804 1.26 -62.97 -44.54
N GLN A 805 0.69 -61.83 -44.93
CA GLN A 805 1.41 -60.74 -45.57
C GLN A 805 2.34 -60.01 -44.59
N SER A 806 3.47 -59.55 -45.13
CA SER A 806 4.47 -58.74 -44.43
C SER A 806 3.88 -57.48 -43.80
N GLN A 807 2.90 -56.88 -44.48
CA GLN A 807 2.18 -55.67 -44.06
C GLN A 807 1.43 -55.85 -42.74
N PHE A 808 0.98 -57.07 -42.42
CA PHE A 808 0.30 -57.35 -41.16
C PHE A 808 1.25 -57.85 -40.07
N LYS A 809 2.19 -58.75 -40.42
CA LYS A 809 3.07 -59.38 -39.43
C LYS A 809 4.18 -58.47 -38.90
N ASN A 810 4.80 -57.64 -39.75
CA ASN A 810 5.96 -56.84 -39.37
C ASN A 810 5.67 -55.86 -38.21
N PRO A 811 4.55 -55.10 -38.22
CA PRO A 811 4.23 -54.19 -37.11
C PRO A 811 3.89 -54.90 -35.81
N ILE A 812 3.24 -56.06 -35.89
CA ILE A 812 2.77 -56.81 -34.71
C ILE A 812 3.93 -57.45 -33.95
N VAL A 813 4.86 -58.11 -34.66
CA VAL A 813 6.00 -58.81 -34.07
C VAL A 813 7.02 -57.83 -33.46
N ASN A 814 7.26 -56.70 -34.14
CA ASN A 814 8.27 -55.74 -33.69
C ASN A 814 7.73 -54.69 -32.69
N ALA A 815 6.40 -54.64 -32.44
CA ALA A 815 5.78 -53.59 -31.63
C ALA A 815 6.39 -53.45 -30.23
N LEU A 816 6.58 -54.58 -29.53
CA LEU A 816 7.14 -54.57 -28.18
C LEU A 816 8.59 -54.05 -28.17
N ASN A 817 9.42 -54.52 -29.11
CA ASN A 817 10.83 -54.13 -29.20
C ASN A 817 10.97 -52.63 -29.51
N VAL A 818 10.19 -52.10 -30.45
CA VAL A 818 10.20 -50.68 -30.80
C VAL A 818 9.74 -49.83 -29.60
N VAL A 819 8.70 -50.26 -28.88
CA VAL A 819 8.22 -49.55 -27.68
C VAL A 819 9.25 -49.57 -26.54
N THR A 820 9.96 -50.68 -26.33
CA THR A 820 11.00 -50.76 -25.29
C THR A 820 12.19 -49.85 -25.61
N VAL A 821 12.60 -49.75 -26.87
CA VAL A 821 13.70 -48.88 -27.29
C VAL A 821 13.33 -47.39 -27.16
N ILE A 822 12.07 -47.03 -27.46
CA ILE A 822 11.58 -45.66 -27.21
C ILE A 822 11.56 -45.35 -25.71
N THR A 823 11.14 -46.32 -24.88
CA THR A 823 11.14 -46.16 -23.42
C THR A 823 12.55 -45.94 -22.87
N ASP A 824 13.54 -46.72 -23.29
CA ASP A 824 14.94 -46.56 -22.90
C ASP A 824 15.48 -45.17 -23.31
N SER A 825 15.16 -44.74 -24.52
CA SER A 825 15.53 -43.40 -25.02
C SER A 825 14.95 -42.27 -24.15
N ILE A 826 13.71 -42.40 -23.68
CA ILE A 826 13.08 -41.41 -22.78
C ILE A 826 13.78 -41.39 -21.40
N GLU A 827 14.16 -42.54 -20.85
CA GLU A 827 14.83 -42.62 -19.55
C GLU A 827 16.21 -41.94 -19.56
N HIS A 828 16.97 -42.09 -20.65
CA HIS A 828 18.23 -41.38 -20.84
C HIS A 828 18.07 -39.84 -20.88
N ILE A 829 17.01 -39.32 -21.52
CA ILE A 829 16.75 -37.87 -21.56
C ILE A 829 16.27 -37.36 -20.20
N VAL A 830 15.44 -38.13 -19.51
CA VAL A 830 14.99 -37.80 -18.15
C VAL A 830 16.18 -37.72 -17.19
N SER A 831 17.13 -38.66 -17.29
CA SER A 831 18.39 -38.63 -16.52
C SER A 831 19.21 -37.37 -16.80
N TYR A 832 19.33 -36.99 -18.08
CA TYR A 832 20.01 -35.75 -18.46
C TYR A 832 19.38 -34.50 -17.82
N ILE A 833 18.04 -34.38 -17.82
CA ILE A 833 17.34 -33.25 -17.18
C ILE A 833 17.65 -33.20 -15.68
N TYR A 834 17.70 -34.36 -15.01
CA TYR A 834 18.05 -34.43 -13.60
C TYR A 834 19.49 -33.97 -13.32
N ASP A 835 20.44 -34.40 -14.14
CA ASP A 835 21.86 -34.07 -13.99
C ASP A 835 22.15 -32.60 -14.32
N ASP A 836 21.54 -32.06 -15.40
CA ASP A 836 21.70 -30.66 -15.81
C ASP A 836 21.16 -29.69 -14.74
N ILE A 837 19.97 -29.96 -14.19
CA ILE A 837 19.38 -29.13 -13.13
C ILE A 837 20.20 -29.22 -11.84
N ASN A 838 20.64 -30.41 -11.45
CA ASN A 838 21.46 -30.59 -10.24
C ASN A 838 22.83 -29.90 -10.37
N SER A 839 23.45 -29.96 -11.56
CA SER A 839 24.72 -29.28 -11.85
C SER A 839 24.57 -27.77 -11.78
N LYS A 840 23.54 -27.22 -12.43
CA LYS A 840 23.24 -25.77 -12.43
C LYS A 840 22.90 -25.26 -11.02
N ASN A 841 22.14 -26.00 -10.22
CA ASN A 841 21.86 -25.64 -8.83
C ASN A 841 23.13 -25.57 -7.96
N LYS A 842 24.08 -26.51 -8.14
CA LYS A 842 25.38 -26.46 -7.46
C LYS A 842 26.20 -25.23 -7.89
N ILE A 843 26.20 -24.89 -9.18
CA ILE A 843 26.88 -23.70 -9.70
C ILE A 843 26.25 -22.43 -9.11
N PHE A 844 24.93 -22.33 -9.07
CA PHE A 844 24.23 -21.18 -8.47
C PHE A 844 24.55 -21.00 -6.99
N PHE A 845 24.64 -22.09 -6.22
CA PHE A 845 25.03 -22.04 -4.82
C PHE A 845 26.42 -21.41 -4.61
N TRP A 846 27.43 -21.86 -5.37
CA TRP A 846 28.77 -21.28 -5.30
C TRP A 846 28.83 -19.83 -5.82
N CYS A 847 28.00 -19.50 -6.82
CA CYS A 847 27.88 -18.13 -7.33
C CYS A 847 27.31 -17.17 -6.27
N ILE A 848 26.32 -17.58 -5.47
CA ILE A 848 25.77 -16.75 -4.38
C ILE A 848 26.88 -16.35 -3.40
N ILE A 849 27.66 -17.33 -2.94
CA ILE A 849 28.74 -17.11 -1.97
C ILE A 849 29.82 -16.20 -2.58
N GLY A 850 30.22 -16.47 -3.82
CA GLY A 850 31.22 -15.66 -4.53
C GLY A 850 30.80 -14.20 -4.72
N VAL A 851 29.55 -13.97 -5.15
CA VAL A 851 28.99 -12.62 -5.30
C VAL A 851 28.88 -11.90 -3.95
N ALA A 852 28.44 -12.59 -2.89
CA ALA A 852 28.34 -11.99 -1.57
C ALA A 852 29.71 -11.50 -1.03
N ILE A 853 30.76 -12.30 -1.20
CA ILE A 853 32.13 -11.93 -0.80
C ILE A 853 32.65 -10.76 -1.65
N PHE A 854 32.43 -10.81 -2.97
CA PHE A 854 32.83 -9.73 -3.87
C PHE A 854 32.16 -8.41 -3.51
N LEU A 855 30.84 -8.43 -3.25
CA LEU A 855 30.11 -7.24 -2.83
C LEU A 855 30.63 -6.67 -1.51
N LEU A 856 30.94 -7.52 -0.54
CA LEU A 856 31.51 -7.08 0.74
C LEU A 856 32.83 -6.32 0.53
N LEU A 857 33.73 -6.84 -0.31
CA LEU A 857 35.01 -6.18 -0.62
C LEU A 857 34.81 -4.82 -1.32
N VAL A 858 33.91 -4.75 -2.31
CA VAL A 858 33.62 -3.51 -3.04
C VAL A 858 33.04 -2.44 -2.11
N PHE A 859 32.09 -2.78 -1.25
CA PHE A 859 31.50 -1.81 -0.33
C PHE A 859 32.50 -1.32 0.74
N VAL A 860 33.38 -2.19 1.24
CA VAL A 860 34.47 -1.78 2.14
C VAL A 860 35.41 -0.78 1.45
N ALA A 861 35.77 -1.02 0.19
CA ALA A 861 36.61 -0.09 -0.58
C ALA A 861 35.91 1.27 -0.80
N ILE A 862 34.62 1.28 -1.12
CA ILE A 862 33.83 2.51 -1.29
C ILE A 862 33.79 3.34 -0.01
N ILE A 863 33.56 2.70 1.15
CA ILE A 863 33.54 3.39 2.45
C ILE A 863 34.90 4.03 2.73
N ALA A 864 36.00 3.29 2.52
CA ALA A 864 37.36 3.79 2.77
C ALA A 864 37.72 4.99 1.88
N ILE A 865 37.40 4.93 0.57
CA ILE A 865 37.64 6.02 -0.38
C ILE A 865 36.82 7.26 -0.02
N SER A 866 35.54 7.06 0.28
CA SER A 866 34.61 8.15 0.63
C SER A 866 35.07 8.89 1.88
N TRP A 867 35.47 8.14 2.92
CA TRP A 867 35.97 8.72 4.16
C TRP A 867 37.24 9.54 3.96
N LYS A 868 38.23 8.98 3.25
CA LYS A 868 39.52 9.66 3.01
C LYS A 868 39.32 10.99 2.28
N ARG A 869 38.45 11.02 1.28
CA ARG A 869 38.21 12.25 0.50
C ARG A 869 37.43 13.30 1.29
N LEU A 870 36.43 12.89 2.07
CA LEU A 870 35.65 13.79 2.92
C LEU A 870 36.53 14.48 3.98
N ASN A 871 37.43 13.73 4.63
CA ASN A 871 38.32 14.28 5.64
C ASN A 871 39.35 15.27 5.04
N ASN A 872 39.80 15.02 3.82
CA ASN A 872 40.71 15.92 3.11
C ASN A 872 40.03 17.26 2.78
N ASP A 873 38.82 17.23 2.21
CA ASP A 873 38.06 18.45 1.89
C ASP A 873 37.74 19.25 3.16
N LYS A 874 37.36 18.56 4.25
CA LYS A 874 37.13 19.16 5.58
C LYS A 874 38.36 19.91 6.09
N THR A 875 39.53 19.27 6.02
CA THR A 875 40.80 19.88 6.44
C THR A 875 41.18 21.09 5.58
N ALA A 876 40.88 21.06 4.27
CA ALA A 876 41.12 22.18 3.37
C ALA A 876 40.28 23.42 3.73
N ILE A 877 39.01 23.22 4.09
CA ILE A 877 38.12 24.31 4.54
C ILE A 877 38.68 24.96 5.82
N TYR A 878 39.12 24.15 6.79
CA TYR A 878 39.68 24.64 8.04
C TYR A 878 40.97 25.46 7.85
N LYS A 879 41.85 25.01 6.95
CA LYS A 879 43.05 25.78 6.57
C LYS A 879 42.72 27.12 5.91
N THR A 880 41.66 27.15 5.11
CA THR A 880 41.19 28.38 4.45
C THR A 880 40.67 29.39 5.46
N LEU A 881 39.87 28.95 6.44
CA LEU A 881 39.41 29.79 7.57
C LEU A 881 40.56 30.38 8.39
N MET A 882 41.64 29.63 8.59
CA MET A 882 42.83 30.12 9.31
C MET A 882 43.71 31.08 8.50
N SER A 883 43.54 31.14 7.18
CA SER A 883 44.28 32.09 6.33
C SER A 883 43.72 33.51 6.36
N LEU A 884 42.59 33.74 7.02
CA LEU A 884 41.97 35.06 7.14
C LEU A 884 42.84 36.03 7.97
N PRO A 885 42.96 37.31 7.56
CA PRO A 885 43.73 38.30 8.31
C PRO A 885 43.24 38.48 9.75
N LYS A 886 44.15 38.39 10.73
CA LYS A 886 43.81 38.44 12.17
C LYS A 886 43.11 39.74 12.60
N ASN A 887 43.43 40.86 11.95
CA ASN A 887 42.77 42.16 12.18
C ASN A 887 41.28 42.13 11.80
N VAL A 888 40.93 41.49 10.69
CA VAL A 888 39.54 41.30 10.24
C VAL A 888 38.79 40.37 11.20
N VAL A 889 39.41 39.26 11.60
CA VAL A 889 38.81 38.30 12.54
C VAL A 889 38.60 38.93 13.93
N SER A 890 39.56 39.74 14.40
CA SER A 890 39.45 40.47 15.67
C SER A 890 38.33 41.50 15.65
N SER A 891 38.15 42.22 14.53
CA SER A 891 37.04 43.18 14.37
C SER A 891 35.67 42.50 14.41
N ILE A 892 35.52 41.34 13.77
CA ILE A 892 34.28 40.52 13.82
C ILE A 892 34.00 40.05 15.25
N ASN A 893 35.03 39.55 15.94
CA ASN A 893 34.94 39.12 17.33
C ASN A 893 34.53 40.28 18.27
N GLU A 894 35.04 41.49 18.02
CA GLU A 894 34.71 42.68 18.78
C GLU A 894 33.31 43.22 18.48
N ASN A 895 32.84 43.15 17.23
CA ASN A 895 31.46 43.47 16.86
C ASN A 895 30.45 42.55 17.58
N LEU A 896 30.74 41.24 17.65
CA LEU A 896 29.94 40.29 18.43
C LEU A 896 29.92 40.62 19.93
N ARG A 897 30.96 41.30 20.45
CA ARG A 897 31.07 41.75 21.84
C ARG A 897 30.34 43.06 22.10
N GLN A 898 30.46 44.07 21.23
CA GLN A 898 29.77 45.36 21.37
C GLN A 898 28.25 45.21 21.26
N LEU A 899 27.78 44.31 20.40
CA LEU A 899 26.34 44.00 20.23
C LEU A 899 25.73 43.30 21.46
N GLN A 900 26.54 42.72 22.36
CA GLN A 900 26.08 42.15 23.62
C GLN A 900 25.66 43.24 24.62
N LYS A 901 26.43 44.33 24.72
CA LYS A 901 26.12 45.49 25.59
C LYS A 901 24.80 46.17 25.24
N ASN A 902 24.42 46.18 23.95
CA ASN A 902 23.16 46.77 23.50
C ASN A 902 21.91 45.91 23.81
N THR A 903 22.09 44.64 24.22
CA THR A 903 20.97 43.75 24.58
C THR A 903 20.49 43.98 26.01
N ASP A 904 21.33 44.55 26.88
CA ASP A 904 21.05 44.79 28.30
C ASP A 904 20.46 46.18 28.60
N LEU A 905 20.15 46.98 27.56
CA LEU A 905 19.61 48.35 27.68
C LEU A 905 18.14 48.45 28.11
N GLY A 906 17.61 47.43 28.81
CA GLY A 906 16.32 47.45 29.49
C GLY A 906 16.40 47.48 31.01
N GLY A 907 17.59 47.51 31.60
CA GLY A 907 17.80 47.54 33.05
C GLY A 907 18.56 48.80 33.47
N THR A 908 17.99 49.54 34.42
CA THR A 908 18.63 50.65 35.12
C THR A 908 20.07 50.35 35.55
N LYS A 909 20.94 51.32 35.32
CA LYS A 909 22.37 51.32 35.66
C LYS A 909 22.62 50.94 37.13
N THR A 910 23.46 49.94 37.35
CA THR A 910 24.33 49.86 38.53
C THR A 910 25.68 49.31 38.11
N GLN A 911 26.70 50.18 38.16
CA GLN A 911 28.10 49.77 38.15
C GLN A 911 28.44 49.19 39.52
N GLN A 912 29.08 48.01 39.58
CA GLN A 912 30.31 47.75 40.34
C GLN A 912 30.71 46.26 40.32
N SER A 913 32.01 46.01 40.10
CA SER A 913 32.81 44.89 40.64
C SER A 913 32.51 43.42 40.24
N GLU A 914 32.43 43.09 38.95
CA GLU A 914 32.46 41.69 38.47
C GLU A 914 33.58 41.38 37.44
N GLY A 915 34.65 42.19 37.44
CA GLY A 915 35.72 42.09 36.44
C GLY A 915 36.72 40.93 36.63
N GLU A 916 36.84 40.36 37.83
CA GLU A 916 37.95 39.43 38.15
C GLU A 916 37.54 37.97 38.39
N ARG A 917 36.32 37.66 38.88
CA ARG A 917 35.84 36.26 38.99
C ARG A 917 35.51 35.61 37.66
N ASN A 918 35.17 36.41 36.64
CA ASN A 918 34.76 35.92 35.33
C ASN A 918 35.91 35.24 34.56
N LYS A 919 37.17 35.67 34.75
CA LYS A 919 38.33 35.04 34.07
C LYS A 919 38.64 33.63 34.57
N GLN A 920 38.42 33.35 35.85
CA GLN A 920 38.61 32.00 36.39
C GLN A 920 37.46 31.07 36.01
N GLU A 921 36.21 31.54 36.09
CA GLU A 921 35.05 30.76 35.64
C GLU A 921 35.06 30.53 34.12
N GLU A 922 35.46 31.51 33.31
CA GLU A 922 35.58 31.39 31.84
C GLU A 922 36.71 30.44 31.42
N ASN A 923 37.82 30.40 32.17
CA ASN A 923 38.88 29.41 31.95
C ASN A 923 38.46 27.99 32.39
N LEU A 924 37.68 27.87 33.46
CA LEU A 924 37.15 26.59 33.94
C LEU A 924 36.05 26.06 33.00
N LEU A 925 35.23 26.95 32.45
CA LEU A 925 34.22 26.65 31.43
C LEU A 925 34.87 26.30 30.09
N LYS A 926 35.99 26.95 29.73
CA LYS A 926 36.85 26.50 28.62
C LYS A 926 37.30 25.07 28.85
N ILE A 927 37.94 24.76 29.99
CA ILE A 927 38.43 23.41 30.30
C ILE A 927 37.31 22.36 30.28
N PHE A 928 36.11 22.66 30.79
CA PHE A 928 34.98 21.72 30.76
C PHE A 928 34.32 21.57 29.38
N VAL A 929 34.29 22.63 28.56
CA VAL A 929 33.84 22.55 27.17
C VAL A 929 34.83 21.76 26.32
N THR A 930 36.14 21.90 26.59
CA THR A 930 37.18 21.12 25.92
C THR A 930 37.19 19.64 26.35
N ALA A 931 36.85 19.34 27.61
CA ALA A 931 36.83 17.97 28.13
C ALA A 931 35.59 17.14 27.73
N SER A 932 34.51 17.78 27.25
CA SER A 932 33.24 17.11 26.94
C SER A 932 33.20 16.45 25.54
N ASP A 933 33.94 16.94 24.55
CA ASP A 933 33.52 16.79 23.15
C ASP A 933 34.52 16.13 22.17
N SER A 934 35.47 15.33 22.66
CA SER A 934 36.39 14.58 21.78
C SER A 934 35.73 13.41 21.00
N SER A 935 34.41 13.27 21.02
CA SER A 935 33.67 12.14 20.45
C SER A 935 33.10 12.35 19.02
N GLY A 936 33.19 13.55 18.44
CA GLY A 936 32.52 13.89 17.18
C GLY A 936 33.02 13.16 15.92
N THR A 937 34.32 12.87 15.82
CA THR A 937 34.92 12.28 14.62
C THR A 937 34.54 10.83 14.36
N VAL A 938 34.22 10.06 15.42
CA VAL A 938 33.79 8.65 15.30
C VAL A 938 32.31 8.56 14.87
N GLY A 939 31.49 9.55 15.25
CA GLY A 939 30.05 9.58 14.95
C GLY A 939 29.72 9.71 13.47
N ASP A 940 30.43 10.58 12.75
CA ASP A 940 30.18 10.82 11.32
C ASP A 940 30.58 9.62 10.44
N PHE A 941 31.69 8.95 10.78
CA PHE A 941 32.09 7.70 10.14
C PHE A 941 31.06 6.60 10.39
N ALA A 942 30.58 6.47 11.63
CA ALA A 942 29.61 5.45 12.01
C ALA A 942 28.28 5.62 11.25
N GLN A 943 27.77 6.84 11.08
CA GLN A 943 26.53 7.09 10.34
C GLN A 943 26.64 6.70 8.87
N LEU A 944 27.76 7.07 8.22
CA LEU A 944 28.01 6.73 6.82
C LEU A 944 28.20 5.20 6.66
N ALA A 945 28.95 4.56 7.56
CA ALA A 945 29.15 3.11 7.55
C ALA A 945 27.83 2.34 7.72
N ILE A 946 26.95 2.77 8.65
CA ILE A 946 25.64 2.14 8.86
C ILE A 946 24.79 2.19 7.59
N ALA A 947 24.76 3.34 6.89
CA ALA A 947 23.99 3.49 5.67
C ALA A 947 24.48 2.55 4.54
N PHE A 948 25.80 2.46 4.33
CA PHE A 948 26.36 1.55 3.33
C PHE A 948 26.21 0.06 3.70
N VAL A 949 26.31 -0.28 4.98
CA VAL A 949 26.04 -1.65 5.47
C VAL A 949 24.58 -2.04 5.23
N PHE A 950 23.63 -1.12 5.44
CA PHE A 950 22.23 -1.38 5.14
C PHE A 950 22.00 -1.65 3.64
N ILE A 951 22.57 -0.83 2.75
CA ILE A 951 22.48 -1.03 1.29
C ILE A 951 23.12 -2.37 0.87
N MET A 952 24.25 -2.74 1.49
CA MET A 952 24.91 -4.02 1.26
C MET A 952 23.98 -5.20 1.64
N LEU A 953 23.36 -5.16 2.82
CA LEU A 953 22.43 -6.20 3.27
C LEU A 953 21.23 -6.34 2.32
N CYS A 954 20.64 -5.23 1.88
CA CYS A 954 19.55 -5.26 0.90
C CYS A 954 20.00 -5.87 -0.43
N SER A 955 21.23 -5.57 -0.88
CA SER A 955 21.78 -6.10 -2.13
C SER A 955 21.99 -7.62 -2.05
N ILE A 956 22.52 -8.12 -0.92
CA ILE A 956 22.70 -9.56 -0.67
C ILE A 956 21.36 -10.29 -0.59
N ALA A 957 20.40 -9.72 0.14
CA ALA A 957 19.06 -10.29 0.27
C ALA A 957 18.38 -10.41 -1.10
N TYR A 958 18.48 -9.36 -1.93
CA TYR A 958 17.94 -9.34 -3.27
C TYR A 958 18.55 -10.42 -4.18
N THR A 959 19.89 -10.52 -4.23
CA THR A 959 20.55 -11.55 -5.03
C THR A 959 20.16 -12.96 -4.58
N THR A 960 20.05 -13.18 -3.27
CA THR A 960 19.65 -14.48 -2.70
C THR A 960 18.23 -14.86 -3.14
N ILE A 961 17.29 -13.93 -3.09
CA ILE A 961 15.90 -14.18 -3.52
C ILE A 961 15.84 -14.56 -5.00
N LEU A 962 16.61 -13.88 -5.87
CA LEU A 962 16.67 -14.23 -7.29
C LEU A 962 17.18 -15.66 -7.51
N PHE A 963 18.27 -16.07 -6.85
CA PHE A 963 18.78 -17.43 -7.03
C PHE A 963 17.83 -18.50 -6.50
N LEU A 964 17.13 -18.23 -5.39
CA LEU A 964 16.07 -19.12 -4.90
C LEU A 964 14.92 -19.27 -5.90
N LEU A 965 14.61 -18.21 -6.67
CA LEU A 965 13.63 -18.29 -7.76
C LEU A 965 14.10 -19.26 -8.86
N TYR A 966 15.38 -19.18 -9.27
CA TYR A 966 15.96 -20.08 -10.27
C TYR A 966 15.95 -21.54 -9.83
N GLU A 967 16.32 -21.80 -8.57
CA GLU A 967 16.28 -23.13 -7.98
C GLU A 967 14.85 -23.69 -8.01
N LYS A 968 13.86 -22.87 -7.60
CA LYS A 968 12.45 -23.25 -7.60
C LYS A 968 11.89 -23.53 -9.00
N ILE A 969 12.31 -22.76 -10.01
CA ILE A 969 11.95 -23.03 -11.40
C ILE A 969 12.54 -24.37 -11.85
N GLY A 970 13.80 -24.64 -11.50
CA GLY A 970 14.45 -25.92 -11.82
C GLY A 970 13.76 -27.12 -11.17
N THR A 971 13.42 -27.03 -9.88
CA THR A 971 12.72 -28.12 -9.18
C THR A 971 11.31 -28.38 -9.73
N LEU A 972 10.57 -27.33 -10.07
CA LEU A 972 9.24 -27.46 -10.67
C LEU A 972 9.29 -28.18 -12.03
N ILE A 973 10.27 -27.85 -12.87
CA ILE A 973 10.42 -28.51 -14.19
C ILE A 973 10.88 -29.96 -14.00
N LYS A 974 11.79 -30.21 -13.05
CA LYS A 974 12.24 -31.55 -12.67
C LYS A 974 11.08 -32.47 -12.24
N GLU A 975 10.06 -31.91 -11.59
CA GLU A 975 8.87 -32.62 -11.16
C GLU A 975 7.87 -32.85 -12.30
N ASN A 976 7.69 -31.86 -13.19
CA ASN A 976 6.67 -31.88 -14.24
C ASN A 976 7.10 -32.52 -15.57
N ALA A 977 8.38 -32.44 -15.94
CA ALA A 977 8.89 -32.94 -17.24
C ALA A 977 8.54 -34.41 -17.56
N PRO A 978 8.58 -35.37 -16.62
CA PRO A 978 8.25 -36.77 -16.91
C PRO A 978 6.75 -37.11 -16.78
N GLN A 979 5.85 -36.13 -16.62
CA GLN A 979 4.41 -36.39 -16.45
C GLN A 979 3.77 -37.00 -17.70
N ALA A 980 4.06 -36.46 -18.89
CA ALA A 980 3.56 -36.99 -20.16
C ALA A 980 4.08 -38.41 -20.42
N ASN A 981 5.37 -38.66 -20.15
CA ASN A 981 5.96 -39.99 -20.23
C ASN A 981 5.20 -41.01 -19.38
N ASN A 982 4.84 -40.66 -18.14
CA ASN A 982 4.12 -41.59 -17.26
C ASN A 982 2.68 -41.88 -17.74
N MET A 983 1.99 -40.85 -18.24
CA MET A 983 0.62 -40.97 -18.72
C MET A 983 0.55 -41.79 -20.01
N PHE A 984 1.31 -41.39 -21.04
CA PHE A 984 1.34 -42.10 -22.32
C PHE A 984 2.07 -43.43 -22.24
N GLY A 985 2.99 -43.61 -21.28
CA GLY A 985 3.58 -44.92 -20.97
C GLY A 985 2.51 -45.91 -20.51
N THR A 986 1.69 -45.53 -19.53
CA THR A 986 0.56 -46.35 -19.08
C THR A 986 -0.36 -46.72 -20.25
N ALA A 987 -0.74 -45.74 -21.08
CA ALA A 987 -1.59 -46.00 -22.25
C ALA A 987 -0.93 -46.90 -23.31
N SER A 988 0.37 -46.74 -23.56
CA SER A 988 1.11 -47.55 -24.54
C SER A 988 1.16 -49.03 -24.14
N TYR A 989 1.46 -49.32 -22.86
CA TYR A 989 1.51 -50.69 -22.36
C TYR A 989 0.10 -51.30 -22.21
N ILE A 990 -0.96 -50.50 -22.03
CA ILE A 990 -2.35 -50.98 -22.16
C ILE A 990 -2.64 -51.41 -23.61
N ASN A 991 -2.22 -50.63 -24.61
CA ASN A 991 -2.41 -51.00 -26.02
C ASN A 991 -1.64 -52.27 -26.40
N LEU A 992 -0.42 -52.43 -25.90
CA LEU A 992 0.37 -53.66 -26.08
C LEU A 992 -0.26 -54.86 -25.36
N LEU A 993 -0.82 -54.67 -24.17
CA LEU A 993 -1.55 -55.74 -23.48
C LEU A 993 -2.77 -56.16 -24.30
N ALA A 994 -3.52 -55.20 -24.85
CA ALA A 994 -4.63 -55.47 -25.75
C ALA A 994 -4.16 -56.23 -27.02
N LEU A 995 -3.00 -55.88 -27.58
CA LEU A 995 -2.40 -56.60 -28.71
C LEU A 995 -2.13 -58.07 -28.35
N SER A 996 -1.46 -58.34 -27.23
CA SER A 996 -1.16 -59.70 -26.77
C SER A 996 -2.43 -60.50 -26.46
N VAL A 997 -3.45 -59.87 -25.86
CA VAL A 997 -4.75 -60.52 -25.62
C VAL A 997 -5.46 -60.86 -26.94
N ASN A 998 -5.43 -59.96 -27.93
CA ASN A 998 -5.99 -60.22 -29.25
C ASN A 998 -5.29 -61.40 -29.94
N GLN A 999 -3.97 -61.52 -29.79
CA GLN A 999 -3.20 -62.68 -30.28
C GLN A 999 -3.64 -63.98 -29.59
N ILE A 1000 -3.76 -63.99 -28.25
CA ILE A 1000 -4.20 -65.18 -27.49
C ILE A 1000 -5.60 -65.62 -27.92
N ILE A 1001 -6.54 -64.68 -28.09
CA ILE A 1001 -7.91 -64.98 -28.55
C ILE A 1001 -7.90 -65.58 -29.95
N GLY A 1002 -7.09 -65.04 -30.86
CA GLY A 1002 -6.94 -65.58 -32.22
C GLY A 1002 -6.44 -67.03 -32.22
N VAL A 1003 -5.40 -67.32 -31.43
CA VAL A 1003 -4.82 -68.67 -31.33
C VAL A 1003 -5.79 -69.65 -30.67
N ALA A 1004 -6.51 -69.23 -29.63
CA ALA A 1004 -7.50 -70.06 -28.93
C ALA A 1004 -8.68 -70.48 -29.83
N ASN A 1005 -9.00 -69.69 -30.86
CA ASN A 1005 -10.04 -69.97 -31.85
C ASN A 1005 -9.54 -70.82 -33.05
N GLY A 1006 -8.33 -71.39 -32.97
CA GLY A 1006 -7.79 -72.30 -33.98
C GLY A 1006 -7.08 -71.63 -35.16
N HIS A 1007 -6.70 -70.36 -35.03
CA HIS A 1007 -5.97 -69.62 -36.07
C HIS A 1007 -4.45 -69.72 -35.86
N PRO A 1008 -3.64 -69.75 -36.94
CA PRO A 1008 -2.19 -69.78 -36.82
C PRO A 1008 -1.72 -68.52 -36.09
N ALA A 1009 -1.02 -68.71 -34.99
CA ALA A 1009 -0.33 -67.64 -34.28
C ALA A 1009 0.57 -66.86 -35.26
N VAL A 1010 0.63 -65.54 -35.10
CA VAL A 1010 1.49 -64.68 -35.94
C VAL A 1010 2.97 -65.09 -35.76
N GLU A 1011 3.32 -65.61 -34.59
CA GLU A 1011 4.60 -66.23 -34.23
C GLU A 1011 4.43 -67.73 -33.92
N SER A 1012 5.52 -68.50 -33.98
CA SER A 1012 5.58 -69.91 -33.60
C SER A 1012 5.48 -70.17 -32.08
N ASP A 1013 4.90 -69.25 -31.32
CA ASP A 1013 4.91 -69.29 -29.86
C ASP A 1013 3.65 -69.98 -29.33
N SER A 1014 3.88 -70.97 -28.47
CA SER A 1014 2.83 -71.60 -27.67
C SER A 1014 2.00 -70.55 -26.93
N ILE A 1015 0.73 -70.83 -26.63
CA ILE A 1015 -0.14 -69.96 -25.79
C ILE A 1015 0.58 -69.52 -24.50
N LEU A 1016 1.45 -70.39 -23.96
CA LEU A 1016 2.29 -70.10 -22.80
C LEU A 1016 3.24 -68.90 -23.03
N GLY A 1017 3.92 -68.82 -24.18
CA GLY A 1017 4.84 -67.71 -24.51
C GLY A 1017 4.13 -66.36 -24.59
N LEU A 1018 2.97 -66.30 -25.26
CA LEU A 1018 2.14 -65.10 -25.34
C LEU A 1018 1.60 -64.67 -23.97
N THR A 1019 1.24 -65.62 -23.09
CA THR A 1019 0.81 -65.28 -21.72
C THR A 1019 1.95 -64.75 -20.86
N THR A 1020 3.18 -65.25 -21.03
CA THR A 1020 4.37 -64.71 -20.34
C THR A 1020 4.66 -63.28 -20.78
N GLN A 1021 4.61 -63.00 -22.09
CA GLN A 1021 4.79 -61.66 -22.64
C GLN A 1021 3.71 -60.69 -22.15
N ALA A 1022 2.44 -61.11 -22.13
CA ALA A 1022 1.33 -60.31 -21.61
C ALA A 1022 1.52 -59.97 -20.12
N ASN A 1023 2.02 -60.91 -19.31
CA ASN A 1023 2.34 -60.67 -17.90
C ASN A 1023 3.48 -59.66 -17.71
N THR A 1024 4.54 -59.73 -18.54
CA THR A 1024 5.64 -58.74 -18.51
C THR A 1024 5.12 -57.34 -18.87
N VAL A 1025 4.32 -57.21 -19.93
CA VAL A 1025 3.70 -55.95 -20.33
C VAL A 1025 2.78 -55.39 -19.24
N LEU A 1026 2.01 -56.27 -18.57
CA LEU A 1026 1.14 -55.91 -17.46
C LEU A 1026 1.92 -55.36 -16.26
N GLN A 1027 3.05 -55.98 -15.90
CA GLN A 1027 3.92 -55.49 -14.82
C GLN A 1027 4.48 -54.09 -15.14
N THR A 1028 5.00 -53.89 -16.35
CA THR A 1028 5.51 -52.58 -16.79
C THR A 1028 4.40 -51.52 -16.81
N MET A 1029 3.17 -51.89 -17.22
CA MET A 1029 2.00 -51.01 -17.14
C MET A 1029 1.73 -50.59 -15.70
N TYR A 1030 1.75 -51.53 -14.75
CA TYR A 1030 1.57 -51.21 -13.33
C TYR A 1030 2.67 -50.30 -12.79
N ASP A 1031 3.92 -50.45 -13.22
CA ASP A 1031 5.01 -49.57 -12.81
C ASP A 1031 4.78 -48.13 -13.28
N TYR A 1032 4.36 -47.94 -14.53
CA TYR A 1032 4.00 -46.63 -15.06
C TYR A 1032 2.75 -46.06 -14.38
N TYR A 1033 1.73 -46.87 -14.13
CA TYR A 1033 0.53 -46.47 -13.40
C TYR A 1033 0.85 -46.09 -11.95
N ASN A 1034 1.76 -46.80 -11.28
CA ASN A 1034 2.22 -46.48 -9.94
C ASN A 1034 3.07 -45.21 -9.90
N LYS A 1035 3.95 -45.00 -10.89
CA LYS A 1035 4.70 -43.74 -11.09
C LYS A 1035 3.74 -42.57 -11.34
N LEU A 1036 2.70 -42.79 -12.15
CA LEU A 1036 1.62 -41.84 -12.37
C LEU A 1036 0.86 -41.57 -11.07
N LYS A 1037 0.38 -42.59 -10.36
CA LYS A 1037 -0.38 -42.44 -9.10
C LYS A 1037 0.41 -41.76 -7.99
N LYS A 1038 1.68 -42.15 -7.76
CA LYS A 1038 2.57 -41.51 -6.77
C LYS A 1038 2.79 -40.04 -7.12
N ARG A 1039 2.94 -39.72 -8.40
CA ARG A 1039 3.11 -38.33 -8.85
C ARG A 1039 1.81 -37.57 -8.94
N SER A 1040 0.67 -38.15 -9.30
CA SER A 1040 -0.64 -37.50 -9.18
C SER A 1040 -0.94 -37.18 -7.73
N TYR A 1041 -0.58 -38.06 -6.77
CA TYR A 1041 -0.61 -37.72 -5.35
C TYR A 1041 0.33 -36.56 -5.01
N HIS A 1042 1.55 -36.52 -5.57
CA HIS A 1042 2.52 -35.45 -5.31
C HIS A 1042 2.17 -34.11 -6.01
N THR A 1043 1.68 -34.14 -7.24
CA THR A 1043 1.17 -33.03 -8.04
C THR A 1043 -0.14 -32.54 -7.47
N ILE A 1044 -1.04 -33.41 -6.98
CA ILE A 1044 -2.18 -33.00 -6.15
C ILE A 1044 -1.66 -32.37 -4.85
N HIS A 1045 -0.57 -32.87 -4.24
CA HIS A 1045 0.09 -32.25 -3.07
C HIS A 1045 0.98 -31.03 -3.36
N LEU A 1046 1.24 -30.68 -4.62
CA LEU A 1046 2.03 -29.52 -5.08
C LEU A 1046 1.16 -28.46 -5.77
N SER A 1047 0.04 -28.87 -6.36
CA SER A 1047 -1.10 -28.03 -6.77
C SER A 1047 -2.05 -27.76 -5.61
N LEU A 1048 -1.94 -28.52 -4.51
CA LEU A 1048 -2.28 -28.06 -3.18
C LEU A 1048 -1.05 -27.36 -2.61
N PRO A 1049 -1.10 -26.09 -2.20
CA PRO A 1049 -0.04 -25.55 -1.37
C PRO A 1049 0.07 -26.42 -0.11
N LYS A 1050 1.27 -26.92 0.16
CA LYS A 1050 1.63 -27.72 1.33
C LYS A 1050 0.85 -27.26 2.57
N TYR A 1051 -0.09 -28.09 3.02
CA TYR A 1051 -0.47 -28.15 4.41
C TYR A 1051 0.70 -28.77 5.17
N ASN A 1052 1.55 -27.89 5.71
CA ASN A 1052 2.21 -28.02 7.01
C ASN A 1052 2.56 -26.61 7.49
#